data_AF-A0A9N9A695-F1
#
_entry.id   AF-A0A9N9A695-F1
#
_cell.length_a   1.000
_cell.length_b   1.000
_cell.length_c   1.000
_cell.angle_alpha   90.00
_cell.angle_beta   90.00
_cell.angle_gamma   90.00
#
_symmetry.space_group_name_H-M   'P 1'
#
loop_
_entity.id
_entity.type
_entity.pdbx_description
1 polymer ?
#
loop_
_entity_poly.entity_id
_entity_poly.type
_entity_poly.pdbx_seq_one_letter_code
_entity_poly.pdbx_strand_id
1 'polypeptide(L)'
;YRGASPIQYAILNGDKETGITIQDLHREIFDAGKILRQISVSIPSESTYMSLESTLAVEGAELLVDTLQHLDYFQANAQEQDVTKVTKAPKISKNMAEIKWNQITAEKLDKLYRAISHQTIRNHVFDSYISEFIMTPDTIFTIAGKSLKLNTAEDVQEYVNSILDLNNLEEVVLSGNTFGVEAAQAIAMALKKKNSIKIPHSVKAICDALEDKECLVELSFSDNAFGPAGAEPMVDFLTNNKSLKILKLNNVGLGPRGGKLIGKALLAAAEKNNSEGRKSSFTTIIAGRNRLENESSQAIADAIAAHGSLVEIRMPQNGIRPEGIITLCKGLAACKNLEVLDLQDNTFTEKGARAFAEALVQWPNLKFLNVGDCLLSAKGGVVIAETLLLGHNKKLESLNLQYNEIDNKGVKVLASAILTHLKDLVSLELNGNNVEEDDASIKEVISALEAHGHADALGELDDMEILGEDEEEDEPEDEPEDEPEDEPEDEPDEPEDKEDLIEAPSLEQLTLEDKDSDTEDLEPPPETKLQEVSEVQAQESPHETRSTNDQVVSEFRQQIHAKLYTPPQQDMSSSQEINTKLNVFRLNLKQGDSSSAENVMEQLDKIAVSKLLDCRLVQGIKRIENLESRVADTSSKVLVAGDVNAGKSTFVNALLRRNVMPVDQQPCTTLFCEVLDVQENSGIEEVHAIKNIESYNREDPSTYTKIELLNLFDTINNGTDEYAQIKTTALFARQEEIDVIIFVVSAENHFTLSAKEFLSNASNEKAYLFIVVNRFDNIRDKEKCKRLVLDQIKEVSPRTYEHSEDLVHFVTSTAIPIESQELNDKNNVLSTSIDKQRIDDFNRLEESLRNFVLKKRSKSKLSPARHYIDNILNDIGVLSEFNRGIASHDAKKAFSELESGREAFDQLCNNEKYITSEANKCVDDTCDSIMLFTKKRLEDSISNIDSSATNIGYRGLIHAWAYANDVRDAMLEEISKGVYSSEQKAKEETVNCINRIQSMAENLGGEPCKIDLERMYRHGNINTIPITLSDFFDFDITQNFNDRFPFVGLSGCTIIYAFSKLNALSSLLRIYNFMGIINIRGKTMLSLVGIAVIPRKVAKKIKHELVQSQYIDREANRITRQSRKKVRLATEDLRSRFRMAVEEQKQKRITMEHSFRKSEDAVKFFEDVFNKAEKMSDVLNSLGNNWEDSDDDLYN
;
A
#
# COMPACT_ATOMS: atom_id res chain seq x y z
N TYR A 1 25.44 -4.54 36.06
CA TYR A 1 25.80 -5.01 34.71
C TYR A 1 26.76 -4.03 34.06
N ARG A 2 27.51 -4.46 33.04
CA ARG A 2 28.22 -3.60 32.09
C ARG A 2 27.88 -3.99 30.64
N GLY A 3 27.65 -3.03 29.77
CA GLY A 3 27.42 -3.23 28.33
C GLY A 3 26.18 -2.52 27.79
N ALA A 4 25.69 -2.97 26.64
CA ALA A 4 24.72 -2.24 25.81
C ALA A 4 23.23 -2.52 26.12
N SER A 5 22.93 -3.29 27.16
CA SER A 5 21.57 -3.78 27.46
C SER A 5 21.31 -4.10 28.96
N PRO A 6 21.81 -3.28 29.92
CA PRO A 6 21.80 -3.65 31.34
C PRO A 6 20.39 -3.83 31.94
N ILE A 7 19.41 -3.05 31.46
CA ILE A 7 18.01 -3.10 31.94
C ILE A 7 17.33 -4.38 31.43
N GLN A 8 17.48 -4.73 30.14
CA GLN A 8 16.96 -5.96 29.58
C GLN A 8 17.50 -7.19 30.34
N TYR A 9 18.80 -7.23 30.64
CA TYR A 9 19.41 -8.36 31.35
C TYR A 9 18.97 -8.49 32.81
N ALA A 10 18.71 -7.38 33.51
CA ALA A 10 18.17 -7.43 34.87
C ALA A 10 16.76 -8.08 34.90
N ILE A 11 15.90 -7.72 33.95
CA ILE A 11 14.55 -8.31 33.83
C ILE A 11 14.62 -9.78 33.37
N LEU A 12 15.46 -10.11 32.38
CA LEU A 12 15.65 -11.48 31.88
C LEU A 12 16.12 -12.45 32.97
N ASN A 13 17.07 -12.03 33.81
CA ASN A 13 17.56 -12.84 34.92
C ASN A 13 16.58 -12.89 36.11
N GLY A 14 15.61 -11.98 36.16
CA GLY A 14 14.67 -11.85 37.27
C GLY A 14 15.32 -11.29 38.53
N ASP A 15 16.25 -10.35 38.36
CA ASP A 15 16.84 -9.61 39.47
C ASP A 15 15.75 -8.79 40.20
N LYS A 16 15.94 -8.58 41.50
CA LYS A 16 15.01 -7.80 42.35
C LYS A 16 15.41 -6.34 42.50
N GLU A 17 16.65 -6.04 42.15
CA GLU A 17 17.34 -4.79 42.42
C GLU A 17 18.28 -4.52 41.24
N THR A 18 18.26 -3.30 40.73
CA THR A 18 19.24 -2.76 39.78
C THR A 18 19.86 -1.49 40.38
N GLY A 19 20.54 -0.68 39.59
CA GLY A 19 21.13 0.56 40.07
C GLY A 19 21.80 1.40 39.00
N ILE A 20 22.01 2.67 39.32
CA ILE A 20 22.59 3.67 38.43
C ILE A 20 23.97 4.03 38.97
N THR A 21 24.94 4.18 38.07
CA THR A 21 26.35 4.40 38.43
C THR A 21 26.92 5.55 37.61
N ILE A 22 27.30 6.64 38.28
CA ILE A 22 28.08 7.71 37.67
C ILE A 22 29.56 7.34 37.83
N GLN A 23 30.30 7.28 36.72
CA GLN A 23 31.67 6.79 36.68
C GLN A 23 32.55 7.60 35.71
N ASP A 24 33.85 7.65 35.99
CA ASP A 24 34.85 8.11 35.02
C ASP A 24 34.91 7.14 33.80
N LEU A 25 35.42 7.62 32.66
CA LEU A 25 35.67 6.79 31.47
C LEU A 25 37.07 6.15 31.51
N HIS A 26 37.12 4.81 31.51
CA HIS A 26 38.36 4.05 31.33
C HIS A 26 38.81 4.07 29.86
N ARG A 27 40.09 4.39 29.62
CA ARG A 27 40.62 4.67 28.27
C ARG A 27 40.53 3.52 27.26
N GLU A 28 40.49 2.28 27.75
CA GLU A 28 40.61 1.06 26.92
C GLU A 28 39.46 0.06 27.09
N ILE A 29 38.52 0.33 28.01
CA ILE A 29 37.47 -0.64 28.38
C ILE A 29 36.12 0.07 28.36
N PHE A 30 35.25 -0.35 27.44
CA PHE A 30 33.89 0.15 27.34
C PHE A 30 33.10 -0.10 28.62
N ASP A 31 32.32 0.91 29.04
CA ASP A 31 31.48 0.89 30.25
C ASP A 31 32.23 0.46 31.52
N ALA A 32 33.37 1.12 31.78
CA ALA A 32 34.18 0.90 32.98
C ALA A 32 34.91 2.18 33.40
N GLY A 33 35.25 2.25 34.68
CA GLY A 33 36.08 3.31 35.28
C GLY A 33 35.93 3.37 36.79
N LYS A 34 36.25 4.51 37.40
CA LYS A 34 36.03 4.72 38.84
C LYS A 34 34.60 5.16 39.10
N ILE A 35 33.94 4.54 40.06
CA ILE A 35 32.62 4.96 40.53
C ILE A 35 32.79 6.28 41.30
N LEU A 36 32.19 7.33 40.76
CA LEU A 36 32.01 8.62 41.44
C LEU A 36 30.84 8.51 42.43
N ARG A 37 29.75 7.87 41.99
CA ARG A 37 28.53 7.64 42.80
C ARG A 37 27.71 6.47 42.26
N GLN A 38 26.98 5.80 43.14
CA GLN A 38 26.06 4.71 42.77
C GLN A 38 24.83 4.73 43.69
N ILE A 39 23.66 4.39 43.13
CA ILE A 39 22.41 4.12 43.86
C ILE A 39 21.83 2.78 43.41
N SER A 40 20.92 2.22 44.21
CA SER A 40 20.18 1.00 43.85
C SER A 40 18.68 1.27 43.84
N VAL A 41 18.00 0.67 42.87
CA VAL A 41 16.57 0.85 42.58
C VAL A 41 15.93 -0.54 42.56
N SER A 42 14.83 -0.71 43.29
CA SER A 42 14.09 -1.98 43.33
C SER A 42 13.38 -2.23 41.99
N ILE A 43 13.30 -3.48 41.56
CA ILE A 43 12.53 -3.92 40.38
C ILE A 43 11.21 -4.55 40.86
N PRO A 44 10.05 -3.92 40.62
CA PRO A 44 8.74 -4.55 40.79
C PRO A 44 8.59 -5.84 39.98
N SER A 45 7.81 -6.80 40.49
CA SER A 45 7.68 -8.13 39.87
C SER A 45 7.16 -8.09 38.43
N GLU A 46 6.30 -7.12 38.11
CA GLU A 46 5.64 -6.97 36.80
C GLU A 46 6.38 -5.99 35.85
N SER A 47 7.50 -5.39 36.26
CA SER A 47 8.14 -4.34 35.47
C SER A 47 8.52 -4.79 34.06
N THR A 48 8.12 -3.99 33.07
CA THR A 48 8.60 -4.01 31.69
C THR A 48 9.87 -3.18 31.54
N TYR A 49 10.58 -3.36 30.43
CA TYR A 49 11.73 -2.52 30.07
C TYR A 49 11.39 -1.04 30.14
N MET A 50 10.32 -0.58 29.46
CA MET A 50 9.93 0.84 29.42
C MET A 50 9.69 1.39 30.84
N SER A 51 8.90 0.68 31.67
CA SER A 51 8.61 1.13 33.04
C SER A 51 9.86 1.25 33.93
N LEU A 52 10.83 0.34 33.75
CA LEU A 52 12.08 0.37 34.49
C LEU A 52 13.07 1.39 33.92
N GLU A 53 13.07 1.62 32.61
CA GLU A 53 13.86 2.65 31.93
C GLU A 53 13.42 4.05 32.36
N SER A 54 12.13 4.39 32.29
CA SER A 54 11.63 5.70 32.74
C SER A 54 11.93 5.97 34.21
N THR A 55 11.80 4.94 35.07
CA THR A 55 12.18 5.03 36.50
C THR A 55 13.67 5.33 36.67
N LEU A 56 14.54 4.65 35.90
CA LEU A 56 15.98 4.85 35.96
C LEU A 56 16.44 6.15 35.28
N ALA A 57 15.70 6.68 34.31
CA ALA A 57 16.01 7.94 33.64
C ALA A 57 15.90 9.12 34.62
N VAL A 58 14.81 9.19 35.39
CA VAL A 58 14.57 10.25 36.40
C VAL A 58 15.61 10.18 37.52
N GLU A 59 15.73 9.02 38.19
CA GLU A 59 16.72 8.78 39.24
C GLU A 59 18.16 9.05 38.74
N GLY A 60 18.45 8.75 37.47
CA GLY A 60 19.76 8.95 36.86
C GLY A 60 20.07 10.41 36.56
N ALA A 61 19.07 11.19 36.12
CA ALA A 61 19.21 12.63 35.90
C ALA A 61 19.47 13.36 37.22
N GLU A 62 18.69 13.08 38.28
CA GLU A 62 18.91 13.66 39.61
C GLU A 62 20.31 13.29 40.16
N LEU A 63 20.68 12.01 40.05
CA LEU A 63 21.99 11.52 40.49
C LEU A 63 23.15 12.20 39.76
N LEU A 64 23.03 12.40 38.45
CA LEU A 64 24.04 13.07 37.64
C LEU A 64 24.16 14.55 38.02
N VAL A 65 23.05 15.26 38.17
CA VAL A 65 23.03 16.69 38.53
C VAL A 65 23.68 16.92 39.90
N ASP A 66 23.31 16.16 40.94
CA ASP A 66 23.92 16.29 42.27
C ASP A 66 25.39 15.82 42.29
N THR A 67 25.78 14.86 41.45
CA THR A 67 27.18 14.46 41.29
C THR A 67 28.02 15.56 40.61
N LEU A 68 27.45 16.28 39.63
CA LEU A 68 28.12 17.41 38.96
C LEU A 68 28.22 18.65 39.84
N GLN A 69 27.19 18.96 40.64
CA GLN A 69 27.22 20.07 41.61
C GLN A 69 28.31 19.90 42.68
N HIS A 70 28.69 18.67 42.99
CA HIS A 70 29.68 18.32 44.01
C HIS A 70 30.89 17.55 43.44
N LEU A 71 31.24 17.79 42.17
CA LEU A 71 32.16 16.95 41.40
C LEU A 71 33.55 16.79 42.04
N ASP A 72 34.16 17.86 42.56
CA ASP A 72 35.47 17.82 43.23
C ASP A 72 35.47 16.84 44.42
N TYR A 73 34.37 16.77 45.17
CA TYR A 73 34.23 15.86 46.30
C TYR A 73 34.06 14.41 45.85
N PHE A 74 33.25 14.15 44.82
CA PHE A 74 33.05 12.80 44.31
C PHE A 74 34.29 12.26 43.58
N GLN A 75 35.02 13.09 42.83
CA GLN A 75 36.31 12.72 42.22
C GLN A 75 37.37 12.40 43.29
N ALA A 76 37.46 13.20 44.35
CA ALA A 76 38.41 12.94 45.45
C ALA A 76 38.14 11.64 46.22
N ASN A 77 36.91 11.11 46.16
CA ASN A 77 36.47 9.88 46.84
C ASN A 77 36.18 8.70 45.88
N ALA A 78 36.49 8.84 44.58
CA ALA A 78 36.09 7.90 43.54
C ALA A 78 36.70 6.50 43.73
N GLN A 79 35.86 5.46 43.71
CA GLN A 79 36.25 4.08 44.03
C GLN A 79 36.48 3.25 42.77
N GLU A 80 37.50 2.39 42.78
CA GLU A 80 37.74 1.45 41.67
C GLU A 80 36.75 0.28 41.72
N GLN A 81 36.23 -0.12 40.56
CA GLN A 81 35.25 -1.20 40.46
C GLN A 81 35.87 -2.55 40.79
N ASP A 82 35.21 -3.31 41.66
CA ASP A 82 35.57 -4.70 41.96
C ASP A 82 35.35 -5.59 40.73
N VAL A 83 36.46 -5.89 40.04
CA VAL A 83 36.49 -6.68 38.81
C VAL A 83 35.89 -8.09 39.01
N THR A 84 35.88 -8.61 40.24
CA THR A 84 35.32 -9.95 40.55
C THR A 84 33.78 -9.99 40.53
N LYS A 85 33.11 -8.83 40.56
CA LYS A 85 31.64 -8.70 40.59
C LYS A 85 31.02 -8.24 39.26
N VAL A 86 31.81 -8.17 38.19
CA VAL A 86 31.36 -7.61 36.90
C VAL A 86 30.48 -8.59 36.11
N THR A 87 29.16 -8.36 36.13
CA THR A 87 28.20 -9.01 35.21
C THR A 87 28.15 -8.27 33.86
N LYS A 88 28.11 -9.02 32.74
CA LYS A 88 28.04 -8.45 31.38
C LYS A 88 26.61 -8.47 30.83
N ALA A 89 26.25 -7.45 30.06
CA ALA A 89 25.01 -7.32 29.30
C ALA A 89 25.34 -6.99 27.82
N PRO A 90 25.57 -8.01 26.96
CA PRO A 90 25.83 -7.81 25.53
C PRO A 90 24.56 -7.42 24.77
N LYS A 91 24.70 -6.68 23.66
CA LYS A 91 23.56 -6.21 22.85
C LYS A 91 22.62 -7.36 22.48
N ILE A 92 21.32 -7.16 22.68
CA ILE A 92 20.27 -8.13 22.28
C ILE A 92 20.35 -8.38 20.77
N SER A 93 20.26 -9.64 20.35
CA SER A 93 20.25 -10.05 18.95
C SER A 93 18.87 -10.58 18.55
N LYS A 94 18.54 -10.56 17.25
CA LYS A 94 17.23 -11.03 16.74
C LYS A 94 16.93 -12.48 17.15
N ASN A 95 17.97 -13.34 17.22
CA ASN A 95 17.84 -14.73 17.65
C ASN A 95 17.43 -14.87 19.13
N MET A 96 17.65 -13.87 19.98
CA MET A 96 17.16 -13.89 21.37
C MET A 96 15.64 -13.67 21.47
N ALA A 97 14.99 -13.20 20.39
CA ALA A 97 13.53 -13.06 20.30
C ALA A 97 12.83 -14.32 19.75
N GLU A 98 13.56 -15.39 19.41
CA GLU A 98 12.99 -16.67 18.95
C GLU A 98 12.35 -17.43 20.13
N ILE A 99 11.02 -17.60 20.10
CA ILE A 99 10.31 -18.36 21.14
C ILE A 99 10.31 -19.85 20.78
N LYS A 100 11.14 -20.63 21.50
CA LYS A 100 11.18 -22.09 21.41
C LYS A 100 10.22 -22.71 22.43
N TRP A 101 8.97 -22.91 22.01
CA TRP A 101 7.85 -23.35 22.86
C TRP A 101 8.09 -24.68 23.61
N ASN A 102 8.91 -25.56 23.05
CA ASN A 102 9.34 -26.83 23.63
C ASN A 102 10.39 -26.70 24.76
N GLN A 103 11.01 -25.52 24.94
CA GLN A 103 12.15 -25.30 25.85
C GLN A 103 11.94 -24.13 26.83
N ILE A 104 10.93 -23.27 26.60
CA ILE A 104 10.64 -22.09 27.42
C ILE A 104 9.51 -22.38 28.43
N THR A 105 9.67 -21.94 29.68
CA THR A 105 8.60 -21.97 30.70
C THR A 105 7.80 -20.67 30.65
N ALA A 106 6.55 -20.68 31.14
CA ALA A 106 5.72 -19.47 31.19
C ALA A 106 6.42 -18.30 31.90
N GLU A 107 7.11 -18.55 33.02
CA GLU A 107 7.90 -17.54 33.75
C GLU A 107 9.07 -16.97 32.93
N LYS A 108 9.75 -17.81 32.12
CA LYS A 108 10.81 -17.33 31.21
C LYS A 108 10.23 -16.55 30.04
N LEU A 109 9.07 -16.96 29.52
CA LEU A 109 8.37 -16.27 28.44
C LEU A 109 7.84 -14.90 28.88
N ASP A 110 7.35 -14.78 30.11
CA ASP A 110 6.99 -13.52 30.75
C ASP A 110 8.21 -12.58 30.88
N LYS A 111 9.30 -13.04 31.51
CA LYS A 111 10.53 -12.24 31.63
C LYS A 111 11.10 -11.83 30.27
N LEU A 112 11.04 -12.71 29.27
CA LEU A 112 11.41 -12.40 27.88
C LEU A 112 10.46 -11.38 27.26
N TYR A 113 9.14 -11.51 27.44
CA TYR A 113 8.16 -10.53 26.98
C TYR A 113 8.50 -9.15 27.55
N ARG A 114 8.66 -9.06 28.87
CA ARG A 114 8.85 -7.79 29.60
C ARG A 114 10.20 -7.15 29.31
N ALA A 115 11.24 -7.92 29.01
CA ALA A 115 12.56 -7.40 28.72
C ALA A 115 12.75 -6.86 27.29
N ILE A 116 12.11 -7.44 26.26
CA ILE A 116 12.44 -7.13 24.85
C ILE A 116 11.25 -6.85 23.92
N SER A 117 10.01 -6.73 24.42
CA SER A 117 8.82 -6.42 23.61
C SER A 117 8.99 -5.21 22.69
N HIS A 118 9.49 -4.10 23.24
CA HIS A 118 9.72 -2.82 22.59
C HIS A 118 10.71 -2.82 21.40
N GLN A 119 11.57 -3.84 21.27
CA GLN A 119 12.70 -3.82 20.34
C GLN A 119 12.59 -4.80 19.16
N THR A 120 11.64 -5.74 19.14
CA THR A 120 11.65 -6.81 18.11
C THR A 120 10.28 -7.42 17.83
N ILE A 121 9.84 -7.35 16.57
CA ILE A 121 8.77 -8.21 16.03
C ILE A 121 9.21 -9.67 16.17
N ARG A 122 8.40 -10.50 16.82
CA ARG A 122 8.80 -11.85 17.24
C ARG A 122 8.72 -12.85 16.09
N ASN A 123 9.85 -13.47 15.77
CA ASN A 123 9.87 -14.62 14.86
C ASN A 123 9.40 -15.87 15.62
N HIS A 124 8.21 -16.36 15.28
CA HIS A 124 7.67 -17.60 15.82
C HIS A 124 8.20 -18.80 15.03
N VAL A 125 9.05 -19.61 15.66
CA VAL A 125 9.48 -20.91 15.13
C VAL A 125 8.64 -21.99 15.78
N PHE A 126 7.69 -22.57 15.04
CA PHE A 126 7.07 -23.84 15.40
C PHE A 126 8.01 -24.97 14.99
N ASP A 127 8.90 -25.38 15.89
CA ASP A 127 9.50 -26.72 15.83
C ASP A 127 8.36 -27.74 15.76
N SER A 128 8.46 -28.71 14.85
CA SER A 128 7.34 -29.52 14.34
C SER A 128 6.76 -30.56 15.30
N TYR A 129 7.00 -30.44 16.61
CA TYR A 129 6.57 -31.37 17.65
C TYR A 129 5.74 -30.68 18.75
N ILE A 130 4.47 -30.41 18.42
CA ILE A 130 3.38 -30.36 19.42
C ILE A 130 2.27 -31.32 18.96
N SER A 131 2.58 -32.61 18.99
CA SER A 131 1.60 -33.69 19.05
C SER A 131 1.31 -34.00 20.53
N GLU A 132 0.02 -34.12 20.89
CA GLU A 132 -0.46 -34.46 22.25
C GLU A 132 -0.04 -33.43 23.33
N PHE A 133 -0.90 -32.49 23.74
CA PHE A 133 -2.11 -32.81 24.51
C PHE A 133 -3.23 -31.77 24.30
N ILE A 134 -4.00 -31.92 23.23
CA ILE A 134 -5.38 -31.44 23.19
C ILE A 134 -6.26 -32.68 23.09
N MET A 135 -7.12 -32.91 24.09
CA MET A 135 -8.24 -33.83 23.91
C MET A 135 -9.23 -33.16 22.96
N THR A 136 -9.09 -33.41 21.65
CA THR A 136 -10.13 -33.11 20.69
C THR A 136 -11.39 -33.88 21.10
N PRO A 137 -12.55 -33.22 21.31
CA PRO A 137 -13.80 -33.94 21.47
C PRO A 137 -14.05 -34.83 20.24
N ASP A 138 -14.81 -35.92 20.42
CA ASP A 138 -15.20 -36.85 19.33
C ASP A 138 -16.09 -36.21 18.23
N THR A 139 -16.19 -34.88 18.22
CA THR A 139 -17.00 -34.05 17.34
C THR A 139 -16.19 -33.06 16.49
N ILE A 140 -14.87 -32.93 16.69
CA ILE A 140 -14.02 -31.96 15.97
C ILE A 140 -12.90 -32.66 15.19
N PHE A 141 -12.83 -32.44 13.87
CA PHE A 141 -11.68 -32.84 13.04
C PHE A 141 -10.82 -31.62 12.69
N THR A 142 -9.49 -31.70 12.83
CA THR A 142 -8.62 -30.55 12.53
C THR A 142 -7.29 -30.97 11.90
N ILE A 143 -6.90 -30.22 10.86
CA ILE A 143 -5.55 -30.17 10.32
C ILE A 143 -5.07 -28.71 10.23
N ALA A 144 -5.63 -27.84 11.06
CA ALA A 144 -5.33 -26.40 11.07
C ALA A 144 -3.82 -26.11 11.20
N GLY A 145 -3.32 -25.18 10.40
CA GLY A 145 -1.95 -24.66 10.49
C GLY A 145 -0.84 -25.63 10.05
N LYS A 146 -1.16 -26.84 9.57
CA LYS A 146 -0.15 -27.85 9.19
C LYS A 146 0.60 -27.55 7.88
N SER A 147 0.26 -26.48 7.15
CA SER A 147 0.90 -26.05 5.89
C SER A 147 0.96 -27.12 4.80
N LEU A 148 0.06 -28.10 4.84
CA LEU A 148 0.05 -29.23 3.91
C LEU A 148 -0.31 -28.79 2.50
N LYS A 149 0.27 -29.44 1.49
CA LYS A 149 -0.02 -29.19 0.07
C LYS A 149 -0.66 -30.43 -0.56
N LEU A 150 -1.95 -30.57 -0.35
CA LEU A 150 -2.76 -31.76 -0.61
C LEU A 150 -3.45 -31.59 -1.97
N ASN A 151 -2.98 -32.26 -3.02
CA ASN A 151 -3.42 -31.99 -4.40
C ASN A 151 -4.37 -33.07 -4.93
N THR A 152 -4.02 -34.34 -4.70
CA THR A 152 -4.70 -35.54 -5.22
C THR A 152 -5.71 -36.10 -4.21
N ALA A 153 -6.59 -37.00 -4.66
CA ALA A 153 -7.46 -37.75 -3.77
C ALA A 153 -6.67 -38.69 -2.81
N GLU A 154 -5.47 -39.14 -3.22
CA GLU A 154 -4.60 -40.00 -2.40
C GLU A 154 -4.03 -39.22 -1.20
N ASP A 155 -3.58 -37.98 -1.43
CA ASP A 155 -2.97 -37.10 -0.41
C ASP A 155 -3.88 -36.86 0.80
N VAL A 156 -5.20 -37.02 0.63
CA VAL A 156 -6.21 -36.80 1.68
C VAL A 156 -6.88 -38.08 2.18
N GLN A 157 -6.51 -39.26 1.69
CA GLN A 157 -7.27 -40.48 1.97
C GLN A 157 -7.31 -40.84 3.47
N GLU A 158 -6.25 -40.56 4.21
CA GLU A 158 -6.19 -40.71 5.68
C GLU A 158 -7.16 -39.75 6.40
N TYR A 159 -7.17 -38.48 5.99
CA TYR A 159 -8.07 -37.45 6.52
C TYR A 159 -9.53 -37.73 6.17
N VAL A 160 -9.79 -38.24 4.96
CA VAL A 160 -11.10 -38.73 4.52
C VAL A 160 -11.57 -39.89 5.39
N ASN A 161 -10.70 -40.85 5.73
CA ASN A 161 -11.05 -41.94 6.63
C ASN A 161 -11.37 -41.41 8.04
N SER A 162 -10.52 -40.53 8.59
CA SER A 162 -10.74 -39.88 9.88
C SER A 162 -12.09 -39.15 9.98
N ILE A 163 -12.45 -38.38 8.94
CA ILE A 163 -13.75 -37.72 8.79
C ILE A 163 -14.90 -38.75 8.76
N LEU A 164 -14.70 -39.88 8.09
CA LEU A 164 -15.71 -40.94 7.97
C LEU A 164 -15.90 -41.75 9.25
N ASP A 165 -14.90 -41.89 10.10
CA ASP A 165 -14.99 -42.61 11.37
C ASP A 165 -15.63 -41.75 12.50
N LEU A 166 -15.46 -40.43 12.48
CA LEU A 166 -16.03 -39.50 13.47
C LEU A 166 -17.57 -39.40 13.36
N ASN A 167 -18.30 -40.23 14.09
CA ASN A 167 -19.76 -40.36 13.97
C ASN A 167 -20.54 -39.06 14.26
N ASN A 168 -20.12 -38.29 15.27
CA ASN A 168 -20.78 -37.08 15.73
C ASN A 168 -20.02 -35.80 15.34
N LEU A 169 -19.46 -35.75 14.13
CA LEU A 169 -18.78 -34.56 13.62
C LEU A 169 -19.69 -33.32 13.70
N GLU A 170 -19.14 -32.19 14.14
CA GLU A 170 -19.80 -30.90 14.35
C GLU A 170 -19.00 -29.74 13.73
N GLU A 171 -17.67 -29.72 13.94
CA GLU A 171 -16.77 -28.68 13.46
C GLU A 171 -15.56 -29.29 12.76
N VAL A 172 -15.06 -28.62 11.72
CA VAL A 172 -13.85 -29.03 11.03
C VAL A 172 -12.96 -27.86 10.65
N VAL A 173 -11.67 -27.95 10.95
CA VAL A 173 -10.72 -26.84 10.72
C VAL A 173 -9.60 -27.29 9.78
N LEU A 174 -9.68 -26.86 8.51
CA LEU A 174 -8.70 -27.15 7.47
C LEU A 174 -7.81 -25.94 7.11
N SER A 175 -7.96 -24.81 7.81
CA SER A 175 -7.25 -23.55 7.53
C SER A 175 -5.73 -23.67 7.58
N GLY A 176 -5.01 -22.86 6.80
CA GLY A 176 -3.54 -22.91 6.75
C GLY A 176 -2.98 -24.14 6.00
N ASN A 177 -3.73 -24.67 5.03
CA ASN A 177 -3.29 -25.74 4.12
C ASN A 177 -3.72 -25.39 2.68
N THR A 178 -3.01 -25.93 1.68
CA THR A 178 -3.32 -25.77 0.25
C THR A 178 -4.02 -27.04 -0.26
N PHE A 179 -5.21 -26.88 -0.86
CA PHE A 179 -5.98 -27.98 -1.45
C PHE A 179 -6.07 -27.86 -2.97
N GLY A 180 -5.65 -28.90 -3.68
CA GLY A 180 -5.95 -29.12 -5.09
C GLY A 180 -7.38 -29.63 -5.31
N VAL A 181 -7.78 -29.69 -6.58
CA VAL A 181 -9.17 -29.97 -6.96
C VAL A 181 -9.61 -31.39 -6.57
N GLU A 182 -8.75 -32.39 -6.73
CA GLU A 182 -9.07 -33.79 -6.42
C GLU A 182 -9.08 -34.06 -4.92
N ALA A 183 -8.08 -33.57 -4.19
CA ALA A 183 -8.05 -33.57 -2.72
C ALA A 183 -9.34 -32.98 -2.12
N ALA A 184 -9.75 -31.82 -2.64
CA ALA A 184 -10.98 -31.17 -2.26
C ALA A 184 -12.24 -31.98 -2.59
N GLN A 185 -12.29 -32.64 -3.75
CA GLN A 185 -13.43 -33.48 -4.12
C GLN A 185 -13.54 -34.73 -3.23
N ALA A 186 -12.42 -35.38 -2.91
CA ALA A 186 -12.41 -36.54 -2.02
C ALA A 186 -12.86 -36.16 -0.60
N ILE A 187 -12.39 -35.02 -0.08
CA ILE A 187 -12.90 -34.43 1.17
C ILE A 187 -14.41 -34.15 1.03
N ALA A 188 -14.86 -33.39 0.03
CA ALA A 188 -16.28 -33.08 -0.17
C ALA A 188 -17.20 -34.32 -0.22
N MET A 189 -16.75 -35.44 -0.82
CA MET A 189 -17.49 -36.71 -0.82
C MET A 189 -17.57 -37.38 0.56
N ALA A 190 -16.56 -37.21 1.42
CA ALA A 190 -16.62 -37.64 2.82
C ALA A 190 -17.63 -36.79 3.60
N LEU A 191 -17.57 -35.48 3.43
CA LEU A 191 -18.43 -34.49 4.10
C LEU A 191 -19.90 -34.64 3.73
N LYS A 192 -20.22 -34.94 2.45
CA LYS A 192 -21.62 -35.12 2.04
C LYS A 192 -22.33 -36.21 2.85
N LYS A 193 -21.60 -37.19 3.42
CA LYS A 193 -22.09 -38.28 4.29
C LYS A 193 -22.23 -37.92 5.79
N LYS A 194 -21.82 -36.71 6.23
CA LYS A 194 -21.85 -36.26 7.63
C LYS A 194 -22.91 -35.17 7.83
N ASN A 195 -23.49 -35.07 9.04
CA ASN A 195 -24.73 -34.30 9.24
C ASN A 195 -24.53 -32.88 9.82
N SER A 196 -23.40 -32.58 10.46
CA SER A 196 -23.05 -31.25 10.97
C SER A 196 -21.56 -30.97 10.74
N ILE A 197 -21.21 -29.85 10.12
CA ILE A 197 -19.85 -29.54 9.63
C ILE A 197 -19.71 -28.04 9.31
N LYS A 198 -18.49 -27.47 9.36
CA LYS A 198 -18.08 -26.16 8.78
C LYS A 198 -16.70 -26.34 8.09
N ILE A 199 -16.45 -26.00 6.81
CA ILE A 199 -15.15 -26.26 6.11
C ILE A 199 -14.83 -25.34 4.91
N PRO A 200 -13.57 -24.89 4.71
CA PRO A 200 -12.87 -24.65 3.42
C PRO A 200 -11.93 -25.84 3.03
N HIS A 201 -11.60 -26.25 1.79
CA HIS A 201 -11.94 -25.89 0.40
C HIS A 201 -11.57 -27.06 -0.56
N SER A 202 -11.72 -27.05 -1.90
CA SER A 202 -12.09 -26.07 -2.94
C SER A 202 -13.53 -25.55 -2.87
N VAL A 203 -13.76 -24.34 -3.41
CA VAL A 203 -15.03 -23.60 -3.25
C VAL A 203 -16.24 -24.40 -3.75
N LYS A 204 -16.27 -24.77 -5.04
CA LYS A 204 -17.47 -25.38 -5.63
C LYS A 204 -17.85 -26.71 -4.97
N ALA A 205 -16.92 -27.67 -4.91
CA ALA A 205 -17.22 -29.00 -4.40
C ALA A 205 -17.70 -28.97 -2.93
N ILE A 206 -17.25 -27.99 -2.15
CA ILE A 206 -17.70 -27.81 -0.77
C ILE A 206 -19.05 -27.10 -0.69
N CYS A 207 -19.30 -26.05 -1.47
CA CYS A 207 -20.66 -25.47 -1.61
C CYS A 207 -21.70 -26.55 -1.99
N ASP A 208 -21.40 -27.35 -3.02
CA ASP A 208 -22.23 -28.47 -3.51
C ASP A 208 -22.42 -29.61 -2.46
N ALA A 209 -21.53 -29.69 -1.46
CA ALA A 209 -21.62 -30.65 -0.35
C ALA A 209 -22.31 -30.09 0.90
N LEU A 210 -22.35 -28.76 1.06
CA LEU A 210 -22.95 -28.04 2.18
C LEU A 210 -24.39 -27.55 1.93
N GLU A 211 -24.86 -27.48 0.68
CA GLU A 211 -26.20 -26.97 0.33
C GLU A 211 -27.35 -27.70 1.07
N ASP A 212 -27.24 -29.01 1.26
CA ASP A 212 -28.24 -29.84 1.96
C ASP A 212 -28.17 -29.75 3.51
N LYS A 213 -27.27 -28.93 4.10
CA LYS A 213 -26.91 -29.01 5.54
C LYS A 213 -27.68 -28.01 6.41
N GLU A 214 -28.88 -28.42 6.84
CA GLU A 214 -29.76 -27.60 7.72
C GLU A 214 -29.16 -27.23 9.09
N CYS A 215 -28.05 -27.86 9.51
CA CYS A 215 -27.36 -27.57 10.78
C CYS A 215 -26.16 -26.61 10.67
N LEU A 216 -25.76 -26.18 9.47
CA LEU A 216 -24.60 -25.30 9.27
C LEU A 216 -24.85 -23.89 9.84
N VAL A 217 -24.13 -23.51 10.91
CA VAL A 217 -24.28 -22.19 11.58
C VAL A 217 -23.26 -21.14 11.11
N GLU A 218 -22.05 -21.57 10.74
CA GLU A 218 -20.93 -20.69 10.44
C GLU A 218 -20.08 -21.24 9.30
N LEU A 219 -19.57 -20.35 8.44
CA LEU A 219 -18.69 -20.69 7.33
C LEU A 219 -17.59 -19.63 7.23
N SER A 220 -16.34 -20.07 7.35
CA SER A 220 -15.17 -19.23 7.10
C SER A 220 -14.38 -19.76 5.92
N PHE A 221 -14.19 -18.90 4.93
CA PHE A 221 -13.32 -19.08 3.78
C PHE A 221 -12.15 -18.06 3.81
N SER A 222 -11.96 -17.38 4.94
CA SER A 222 -10.98 -16.29 5.11
C SER A 222 -9.54 -16.76 4.87
N ASP A 223 -8.67 -15.85 4.45
CA ASP A 223 -7.23 -16.04 4.21
C ASP A 223 -6.92 -17.11 3.15
N ASN A 224 -7.72 -17.10 2.06
CA ASN A 224 -7.57 -17.98 0.91
C ASN A 224 -7.68 -17.19 -0.41
N ALA A 225 -6.63 -17.21 -1.23
CA ALA A 225 -6.58 -16.44 -2.47
C ALA A 225 -7.38 -17.06 -3.63
N PHE A 226 -8.72 -16.92 -3.65
CA PHE A 226 -9.51 -17.33 -4.83
C PHE A 226 -9.57 -16.28 -5.94
N GLY A 227 -9.34 -15.01 -5.60
CA GLY A 227 -9.63 -13.89 -6.50
C GLY A 227 -11.13 -13.72 -6.80
N PRO A 228 -11.50 -12.86 -7.76
CA PRO A 228 -12.90 -12.60 -8.10
C PRO A 228 -13.67 -13.81 -8.65
N ALA A 229 -12.96 -14.78 -9.23
CA ALA A 229 -13.58 -16.00 -9.78
C ALA A 229 -14.14 -16.93 -8.69
N GLY A 230 -13.53 -16.94 -7.50
CA GLY A 230 -14.00 -17.75 -6.36
C GLY A 230 -15.35 -17.34 -5.78
N ALA A 231 -15.83 -16.13 -6.09
CA ALA A 231 -17.17 -15.70 -5.69
C ALA A 231 -18.28 -16.48 -6.42
N GLU A 232 -18.06 -16.86 -7.69
CA GLU A 232 -19.10 -17.46 -8.53
C GLU A 232 -19.63 -18.79 -7.98
N PRO A 233 -18.81 -19.76 -7.52
CA PRO A 233 -19.29 -20.98 -6.90
C PRO A 233 -19.93 -20.82 -5.51
N MET A 234 -19.88 -19.62 -4.91
CA MET A 234 -20.58 -19.34 -3.64
C MET A 234 -22.01 -18.85 -3.85
N VAL A 235 -22.36 -18.35 -5.05
CA VAL A 235 -23.63 -17.66 -5.32
C VAL A 235 -24.83 -18.57 -5.06
N ASP A 236 -24.86 -19.76 -5.65
CA ASP A 236 -25.99 -20.69 -5.53
C ASP A 236 -26.20 -21.12 -4.07
N PHE A 237 -25.12 -21.54 -3.40
CA PHE A 237 -25.12 -21.94 -1.99
C PHE A 237 -25.60 -20.82 -1.05
N LEU A 238 -25.05 -19.60 -1.18
CA LEU A 238 -25.47 -18.46 -0.35
C LEU A 238 -26.93 -18.07 -0.59
N THR A 239 -27.40 -18.15 -1.84
CA THR A 239 -28.80 -17.89 -2.23
C THR A 239 -29.77 -18.95 -1.68
N ASN A 240 -29.34 -20.22 -1.63
CA ASN A 240 -30.18 -21.35 -1.23
C ASN A 240 -30.17 -21.68 0.26
N ASN A 241 -29.13 -21.24 0.98
CA ASN A 241 -28.94 -21.42 2.42
C ASN A 241 -30.17 -21.04 3.28
N LYS A 242 -30.38 -21.79 4.37
CA LYS A 242 -31.46 -21.60 5.35
C LYS A 242 -31.00 -21.44 6.80
N SER A 243 -29.74 -21.74 7.10
CA SER A 243 -29.22 -22.07 8.44
C SER A 243 -28.03 -21.20 8.84
N LEU A 244 -27.17 -20.84 7.88
CA LEU A 244 -25.94 -20.06 8.09
C LEU A 244 -26.24 -18.70 8.72
N LYS A 245 -25.54 -18.40 9.81
CA LYS A 245 -25.65 -17.15 10.58
C LYS A 245 -24.40 -16.28 10.44
N ILE A 246 -23.23 -16.92 10.38
CA ILE A 246 -21.92 -16.27 10.37
C ILE A 246 -21.23 -16.58 9.05
N LEU A 247 -20.89 -15.53 8.28
CA LEU A 247 -20.12 -15.63 7.04
C LEU A 247 -18.82 -14.83 7.18
N LYS A 248 -17.68 -15.51 7.03
CA LYS A 248 -16.33 -14.93 7.15
C LYS A 248 -15.54 -15.15 5.84
N LEU A 249 -15.25 -14.06 5.14
CA LEU A 249 -14.57 -14.01 3.84
C LEU A 249 -13.38 -13.03 3.86
N ASN A 250 -12.72 -12.81 5.00
CA ASN A 250 -11.59 -11.86 5.08
C ASN A 250 -10.43 -12.28 4.17
N ASN A 251 -9.75 -11.32 3.52
CA ASN A 251 -8.50 -11.59 2.80
C ASN A 251 -8.63 -12.70 1.72
N VAL A 252 -9.72 -12.65 0.96
CA VAL A 252 -10.05 -13.63 -0.10
C VAL A 252 -9.70 -13.11 -1.51
N GLY A 253 -9.55 -11.79 -1.65
CA GLY A 253 -9.26 -11.13 -2.93
C GLY A 253 -10.47 -11.07 -3.87
N LEU A 254 -11.69 -11.04 -3.33
CA LEU A 254 -12.94 -11.02 -4.11
C LEU A 254 -12.98 -9.91 -5.17
N GLY A 255 -12.35 -8.77 -4.90
CA GLY A 255 -12.41 -7.58 -5.76
C GLY A 255 -13.83 -7.00 -5.89
N PRO A 256 -14.03 -5.97 -6.72
CA PRO A 256 -15.33 -5.33 -6.86
C PRO A 256 -16.35 -6.24 -7.55
N ARG A 257 -15.91 -7.06 -8.52
CA ARG A 257 -16.75 -8.10 -9.17
C ARG A 257 -17.21 -9.17 -8.18
N GLY A 258 -16.31 -9.72 -7.36
CA GLY A 258 -16.67 -10.75 -6.38
C GLY A 258 -17.59 -10.21 -5.29
N GLY A 259 -17.28 -9.02 -4.74
CA GLY A 259 -18.14 -8.33 -3.78
C GLY A 259 -19.56 -8.12 -4.31
N LYS A 260 -19.70 -7.72 -5.58
CA LYS A 260 -20.98 -7.51 -6.26
C LYS A 260 -21.77 -8.80 -6.52
N LEU A 261 -21.08 -9.94 -6.69
CA LEU A 261 -21.70 -11.26 -6.77
C LEU A 261 -22.19 -11.75 -5.40
N ILE A 262 -21.35 -11.63 -4.36
CA ILE A 262 -21.71 -12.03 -2.99
C ILE A 262 -22.88 -11.17 -2.46
N GLY A 263 -22.85 -9.84 -2.65
CA GLY A 263 -23.96 -8.96 -2.29
C GLY A 263 -25.27 -9.37 -2.96
N LYS A 264 -25.25 -9.66 -4.27
CA LYS A 264 -26.44 -10.15 -4.98
C LYS A 264 -26.95 -11.50 -4.47
N ALA A 265 -26.06 -12.44 -4.14
CA ALA A 265 -26.43 -13.74 -3.59
C ALA A 265 -27.09 -13.61 -2.22
N LEU A 266 -26.56 -12.73 -1.36
CA LEU A 266 -27.10 -12.42 -0.04
C LEU A 266 -28.47 -11.71 -0.13
N LEU A 267 -28.62 -10.71 -1.00
CA LEU A 267 -29.90 -10.07 -1.30
C LEU A 267 -30.94 -11.10 -1.78
N ALA A 268 -30.59 -11.95 -2.74
CA ALA A 268 -31.48 -13.01 -3.24
C ALA A 268 -31.84 -14.02 -2.13
N ALA A 269 -30.91 -14.34 -1.22
CA ALA A 269 -31.20 -15.15 -0.04
C ALA A 269 -32.22 -14.46 0.88
N ALA A 270 -32.09 -13.15 1.11
CA ALA A 270 -33.05 -12.39 1.93
C ALA A 270 -34.45 -12.36 1.28
N GLU A 271 -34.53 -12.06 -0.02
CA GLU A 271 -35.77 -12.11 -0.79
C GLU A 271 -36.44 -13.49 -0.74
N LYS A 272 -35.65 -14.56 -0.96
CA LYS A 272 -36.11 -15.94 -0.89
C LYS A 272 -36.67 -16.28 0.50
N ASN A 273 -35.91 -16.02 1.57
CA ASN A 273 -36.37 -16.24 2.94
C ASN A 273 -37.68 -15.48 3.23
N ASN A 274 -37.76 -14.20 2.85
CA ASN A 274 -38.97 -13.37 2.99
C ASN A 274 -40.17 -13.95 2.22
N SER A 275 -39.97 -14.45 0.99
CA SER A 275 -41.03 -15.09 0.19
C SER A 275 -41.54 -16.41 0.78
N GLU A 276 -40.68 -17.14 1.50
CA GLU A 276 -41.03 -18.33 2.27
C GLU A 276 -41.62 -17.98 3.66
N GLY A 277 -41.78 -16.70 4.00
CA GLY A 277 -42.26 -16.24 5.30
C GLY A 277 -41.26 -16.42 6.45
N ARG A 278 -39.99 -16.70 6.14
CA ARG A 278 -38.89 -16.91 7.09
C ARG A 278 -38.08 -15.62 7.25
N LYS A 279 -37.68 -15.29 8.48
CA LYS A 279 -36.67 -14.24 8.70
C LYS A 279 -35.30 -14.75 8.24
N SER A 280 -34.41 -13.83 7.86
CA SER A 280 -33.03 -14.20 7.55
C SER A 280 -32.32 -14.79 8.78
N SER A 281 -31.41 -15.73 8.53
CA SER A 281 -30.58 -16.39 9.54
C SER A 281 -29.29 -15.62 9.86
N PHE A 282 -28.84 -14.73 8.97
CA PHE A 282 -27.56 -14.02 9.09
C PHE A 282 -27.54 -13.04 10.27
N THR A 283 -26.52 -13.18 11.12
CA THR A 283 -26.20 -12.30 12.25
C THR A 283 -24.85 -11.63 12.09
N THR A 284 -23.90 -12.26 11.39
CA THR A 284 -22.51 -11.79 11.27
C THR A 284 -22.04 -11.88 9.82
N ILE A 285 -21.56 -10.76 9.26
CA ILE A 285 -20.89 -10.72 7.95
C ILE A 285 -19.52 -10.04 8.12
N ILE A 286 -18.47 -10.77 7.75
CA ILE A 286 -17.07 -10.34 7.90
C ILE A 286 -16.38 -10.53 6.54
N ALA A 287 -15.95 -9.43 5.90
CA ALA A 287 -15.46 -9.41 4.52
C ALA A 287 -14.39 -8.32 4.26
N GLY A 288 -13.50 -8.06 5.22
CA GLY A 288 -12.36 -7.16 5.08
C GLY A 288 -11.26 -7.66 4.11
N ARG A 289 -10.31 -6.78 3.77
CA ARG A 289 -9.10 -7.09 2.97
C ARG A 289 -9.40 -7.71 1.59
N ASN A 290 -10.51 -7.32 0.96
CA ASN A 290 -11.02 -7.92 -0.27
C ASN A 290 -10.95 -7.01 -1.50
N ARG A 291 -10.62 -5.72 -1.34
CA ARG A 291 -10.76 -4.69 -2.39
C ARG A 291 -12.18 -4.66 -2.96
N LEU A 292 -13.17 -4.49 -2.08
CA LEU A 292 -14.58 -4.38 -2.48
C LEU A 292 -14.85 -3.09 -3.27
N GLU A 293 -14.18 -1.98 -2.90
CA GLU A 293 -14.19 -0.67 -3.57
C GLU A 293 -15.63 -0.12 -3.85
N ASN A 294 -15.74 1.01 -4.57
CA ASN A 294 -17.04 1.68 -4.79
C ASN A 294 -18.04 0.82 -5.59
N GLU A 295 -17.60 0.03 -6.59
CA GLU A 295 -18.53 -0.63 -7.53
C GLU A 295 -19.41 -1.74 -6.94
N SER A 296 -18.98 -2.33 -5.82
CA SER A 296 -19.73 -3.36 -5.10
C SER A 296 -20.62 -2.78 -4.00
N SER A 297 -20.32 -1.56 -3.54
CA SER A 297 -20.92 -0.95 -2.34
C SER A 297 -22.45 -0.89 -2.39
N GLN A 298 -23.07 -0.63 -3.55
CA GLN A 298 -24.53 -0.67 -3.71
C GLN A 298 -25.10 -2.08 -3.47
N ALA A 299 -24.53 -3.12 -4.10
CA ALA A 299 -25.03 -4.48 -3.96
C ALA A 299 -24.83 -5.05 -2.54
N ILE A 300 -23.82 -4.54 -1.83
CA ILE A 300 -23.58 -4.83 -0.40
C ILE A 300 -24.59 -4.08 0.47
N ALA A 301 -24.84 -2.79 0.20
CA ALA A 301 -25.83 -1.99 0.92
C ALA A 301 -27.25 -2.56 0.80
N ASP A 302 -27.66 -2.98 -0.41
CA ASP A 302 -28.96 -3.60 -0.68
C ASP A 302 -29.12 -4.91 0.11
N ALA A 303 -28.08 -5.75 0.15
CA ALA A 303 -28.07 -7.00 0.90
C ALA A 303 -28.15 -6.77 2.41
N ILE A 304 -27.30 -5.88 2.95
CA ILE A 304 -27.29 -5.48 4.37
C ILE A 304 -28.67 -4.96 4.78
N ALA A 305 -29.30 -4.11 3.97
CA ALA A 305 -30.64 -3.58 4.23
C ALA A 305 -31.73 -4.67 4.29
N ALA A 306 -31.60 -5.72 3.47
CA ALA A 306 -32.52 -6.86 3.49
C ALA A 306 -32.28 -7.82 4.68
N HIS A 307 -31.10 -7.78 5.30
CA HIS A 307 -30.71 -8.59 6.46
C HIS A 307 -30.85 -7.84 7.79
N GLY A 308 -32.07 -7.40 8.15
CA GLY A 308 -32.37 -6.74 9.43
C GLY A 308 -32.12 -7.57 10.72
N SER A 309 -31.59 -8.79 10.59
CA SER A 309 -31.12 -9.67 11.67
C SER A 309 -29.63 -9.52 12.00
N LEU A 310 -28.87 -8.71 11.23
CA LEU A 310 -27.44 -8.48 11.46
C LEU A 310 -27.16 -7.77 12.79
N VAL A 311 -26.09 -8.23 13.44
CA VAL A 311 -25.57 -7.82 14.75
C VAL A 311 -24.09 -7.42 14.65
N GLU A 312 -23.32 -8.09 13.79
CA GLU A 312 -21.91 -7.77 13.52
C GLU A 312 -21.64 -7.62 12.01
N ILE A 313 -21.00 -6.52 11.64
CA ILE A 313 -20.56 -6.25 10.26
C ILE A 313 -19.11 -5.74 10.30
N ARG A 314 -18.18 -6.45 9.65
CA ARG A 314 -16.78 -6.02 9.50
C ARG A 314 -16.32 -6.02 8.05
N MET A 315 -15.89 -4.88 7.53
CA MET A 315 -15.36 -4.73 6.16
C MET A 315 -14.10 -3.83 6.08
N PRO A 316 -13.12 -3.95 6.99
CA PRO A 316 -11.93 -3.09 6.97
C PRO A 316 -11.00 -3.35 5.77
N GLN A 317 -10.11 -2.41 5.47
CA GLN A 317 -9.07 -2.50 4.41
C GLN A 317 -9.64 -2.87 3.04
N ASN A 318 -10.68 -2.18 2.59
CA ASN A 318 -11.42 -2.55 1.38
C ASN A 318 -11.36 -1.53 0.24
N GLY A 319 -10.67 -0.40 0.43
CA GLY A 319 -10.52 0.64 -0.59
C GLY A 319 -11.84 1.28 -1.01
N ILE A 320 -12.87 1.21 -0.16
CA ILE A 320 -14.13 1.91 -0.39
C ILE A 320 -13.85 3.41 -0.19
N ARG A 321 -14.32 4.24 -1.12
CA ARG A 321 -14.12 5.69 -1.17
C ARG A 321 -15.42 6.43 -0.78
N PRO A 322 -15.46 7.76 -0.64
CA PRO A 322 -16.58 8.47 -0.02
C PRO A 322 -17.95 8.15 -0.61
N GLU A 323 -18.06 7.98 -1.93
CA GLU A 323 -19.31 7.65 -2.62
C GLU A 323 -19.79 6.22 -2.29
N GLY A 324 -18.86 5.29 -2.10
CA GLY A 324 -19.12 3.94 -1.62
C GLY A 324 -19.58 3.94 -0.17
N ILE A 325 -18.92 4.72 0.71
CA ILE A 325 -19.30 4.89 2.11
C ILE A 325 -20.71 5.51 2.22
N ILE A 326 -21.00 6.60 1.50
CA ILE A 326 -22.34 7.22 1.44
C ILE A 326 -23.41 6.23 0.97
N THR A 327 -23.06 5.32 0.06
CA THR A 327 -23.96 4.26 -0.42
C THR A 327 -24.16 3.18 0.63
N LEU A 328 -23.09 2.74 1.29
CA LEU A 328 -23.09 1.71 2.32
C LEU A 328 -23.87 2.14 3.58
N CYS A 329 -23.73 3.39 4.00
CA CYS A 329 -24.43 3.95 5.16
C CYS A 329 -25.96 3.85 5.03
N LYS A 330 -26.50 4.02 3.81
CA LYS A 330 -27.95 3.84 3.53
C LYS A 330 -28.42 2.40 3.77
N GLY A 331 -27.55 1.40 3.54
CA GLY A 331 -27.81 0.01 3.86
C GLY A 331 -27.70 -0.27 5.36
N LEU A 332 -26.58 0.14 5.97
CA LEU A 332 -26.32 -0.04 7.40
C LEU A 332 -27.39 0.61 8.29
N ALA A 333 -27.97 1.75 7.88
CA ALA A 333 -29.05 2.43 8.60
C ALA A 333 -30.32 1.57 8.83
N ALA A 334 -30.50 0.46 8.09
CA ALA A 334 -31.58 -0.49 8.32
C ALA A 334 -31.28 -1.51 9.46
N CYS A 335 -30.01 -1.72 9.81
CA CYS A 335 -29.57 -2.75 10.76
C CYS A 335 -29.71 -2.30 12.23
N LYS A 336 -30.94 -2.15 12.71
CA LYS A 336 -31.24 -1.64 14.07
C LYS A 336 -30.78 -2.52 15.24
N ASN A 337 -30.29 -3.73 14.94
CA ASN A 337 -29.76 -4.69 15.90
C ASN A 337 -28.22 -4.75 15.91
N LEU A 338 -27.55 -3.87 15.17
CA LEU A 338 -26.08 -3.80 15.08
C LEU A 338 -25.47 -3.49 16.46
N GLU A 339 -24.60 -4.38 16.93
CA GLU A 339 -23.78 -4.23 18.14
C GLU A 339 -22.30 -4.00 17.79
N VAL A 340 -21.83 -4.47 16.63
CA VAL A 340 -20.43 -4.37 16.20
C VAL A 340 -20.35 -3.86 14.76
N LEU A 341 -19.65 -2.75 14.54
CA LEU A 341 -19.34 -2.21 13.22
C LEU A 341 -17.84 -1.90 13.09
N ASP A 342 -17.25 -2.33 11.98
CA ASP A 342 -15.82 -2.21 11.71
C ASP A 342 -15.59 -1.89 10.23
N LEU A 343 -15.13 -0.67 9.94
CA LEU A 343 -14.95 -0.11 8.60
C LEU A 343 -13.55 0.51 8.40
N GLN A 344 -12.59 0.22 9.29
CA GLN A 344 -11.22 0.75 9.30
C GLN A 344 -10.53 0.68 7.93
N ASP A 345 -9.68 1.65 7.58
CA ASP A 345 -8.98 1.71 6.29
C ASP A 345 -9.96 1.61 5.09
N ASN A 346 -10.85 2.59 5.06
CA ASN A 346 -11.68 2.96 3.91
C ASN A 346 -11.84 4.49 3.95
N THR A 347 -11.81 5.18 2.81
CA THR A 347 -11.75 6.65 2.76
C THR A 347 -13.15 7.27 2.91
N PHE A 348 -13.37 8.02 4.01
CA PHE A 348 -14.64 8.69 4.30
C PHE A 348 -14.66 10.14 3.78
N THR A 349 -13.68 10.97 4.15
CA THR A 349 -13.74 12.45 4.08
C THR A 349 -14.96 13.07 4.79
N GLU A 350 -15.04 14.39 4.87
CA GLU A 350 -16.21 15.11 5.44
C GLU A 350 -17.55 14.59 4.87
N LYS A 351 -17.61 14.26 3.57
CA LYS A 351 -18.83 13.78 2.90
C LYS A 351 -19.26 12.40 3.37
N GLY A 352 -18.31 11.48 3.56
CA GLY A 352 -18.58 10.15 4.12
C GLY A 352 -18.91 10.22 5.60
N ALA A 353 -18.18 11.04 6.37
CA ALA A 353 -18.41 11.26 7.80
C ALA A 353 -19.83 11.80 8.09
N ARG A 354 -20.33 12.76 7.31
CA ARG A 354 -21.72 13.26 7.42
C ARG A 354 -22.76 12.17 7.16
N ALA A 355 -22.60 11.39 6.08
CA ALA A 355 -23.52 10.29 5.77
C ALA A 355 -23.44 9.12 6.78
N PHE A 356 -22.27 8.94 7.41
CA PHE A 356 -22.08 7.98 8.49
C PHE A 356 -22.79 8.43 9.78
N ALA A 357 -22.67 9.70 10.15
CA ALA A 357 -23.39 10.30 11.27
C ALA A 357 -24.92 10.18 11.12
N GLU A 358 -25.46 10.42 9.92
CA GLU A 358 -26.90 10.19 9.61
C GLU A 358 -27.34 8.73 9.84
N ALA A 359 -26.45 7.75 9.69
CA ALA A 359 -26.71 6.34 9.92
C ALA A 359 -26.47 5.91 11.38
N LEU A 360 -25.49 6.50 12.07
CA LEU A 360 -25.05 6.17 13.43
C LEU A 360 -26.19 6.21 14.46
N VAL A 361 -27.11 7.18 14.33
CA VAL A 361 -28.29 7.32 15.19
C VAL A 361 -29.29 6.16 15.10
N GLN A 362 -29.16 5.27 14.10
CA GLN A 362 -30.03 4.09 13.91
C GLN A 362 -29.56 2.84 14.66
N TRP A 363 -28.39 2.87 15.34
CA TRP A 363 -27.79 1.72 16.01
C TRP A 363 -27.76 1.86 17.56
N PRO A 364 -28.93 1.86 18.24
CA PRO A 364 -29.02 2.05 19.70
C PRO A 364 -28.49 0.87 20.53
N ASN A 365 -27.95 -0.16 19.87
CA ASN A 365 -27.33 -1.32 20.49
C ASN A 365 -25.81 -1.38 20.26
N LEU A 366 -25.23 -0.42 19.53
CA LEU A 366 -23.81 -0.41 19.17
C LEU A 366 -22.93 -0.40 20.42
N LYS A 367 -21.98 -1.34 20.45
CA LYS A 367 -20.95 -1.55 21.49
C LYS A 367 -19.55 -1.33 20.96
N PHE A 368 -19.25 -1.84 19.77
CA PHE A 368 -17.95 -1.71 19.14
C PHE A 368 -18.09 -0.91 17.85
N LEU A 369 -17.36 0.20 17.75
CA LEU A 369 -17.23 1.01 16.55
C LEU A 369 -15.76 1.21 16.22
N ASN A 370 -15.31 0.64 15.09
CA ASN A 370 -13.99 0.91 14.53
C ASN A 370 -14.13 1.62 13.18
N VAL A 371 -13.66 2.87 13.14
CA VAL A 371 -13.47 3.69 11.94
C VAL A 371 -12.10 4.38 11.98
N GLY A 372 -11.06 3.68 12.49
CA GLY A 372 -9.68 4.14 12.38
C GLY A 372 -9.19 4.17 10.92
N ASP A 373 -8.14 4.93 10.64
CA ASP A 373 -7.54 5.05 9.29
C ASP A 373 -8.53 5.49 8.19
N CYS A 374 -9.62 6.18 8.57
CA CYS A 374 -10.73 6.47 7.67
C CYS A 374 -10.66 7.83 6.99
N LEU A 375 -9.71 8.70 7.38
CA LEU A 375 -9.59 10.09 6.90
C LEU A 375 -10.94 10.82 7.01
N LEU A 376 -11.48 10.90 8.23
CA LEU A 376 -12.77 11.57 8.50
C LEU A 376 -12.71 13.09 8.24
N SER A 377 -11.52 13.71 8.32
CA SER A 377 -11.26 15.16 8.41
C SER A 377 -11.79 15.78 9.70
N ALA A 378 -11.14 16.85 10.20
CA ALA A 378 -11.54 17.58 11.41
C ALA A 378 -13.05 17.87 11.46
N LYS A 379 -13.61 18.39 10.36
CA LYS A 379 -15.05 18.67 10.21
C LYS A 379 -15.92 17.42 10.29
N GLY A 380 -15.45 16.26 9.82
CA GLY A 380 -16.13 14.98 9.96
C GLY A 380 -16.04 14.41 11.38
N GLY A 381 -14.90 14.57 12.05
CA GLY A 381 -14.69 14.23 13.45
C GLY A 381 -15.66 14.98 14.37
N VAL A 382 -15.75 16.31 14.22
CA VAL A 382 -16.74 17.15 14.93
C VAL A 382 -18.16 16.62 14.74
N VAL A 383 -18.60 16.38 13.50
CA VAL A 383 -19.97 15.91 13.20
C VAL A 383 -20.28 14.54 13.83
N ILE A 384 -19.29 13.63 13.91
CA ILE A 384 -19.46 12.33 14.57
C ILE A 384 -19.52 12.50 16.09
N ALA A 385 -18.69 13.37 16.67
CA ALA A 385 -18.72 13.69 18.10
C ALA A 385 -20.05 14.36 18.52
N GLU A 386 -20.53 15.33 17.74
CA GLU A 386 -21.86 15.95 17.91
C GLU A 386 -22.98 14.90 17.87
N THR A 387 -22.87 13.92 16.98
CA THR A 387 -23.87 12.84 16.82
C THR A 387 -23.85 11.87 18.02
N LEU A 388 -22.68 11.56 18.56
CA LEU A 388 -22.55 10.79 19.81
C LEU A 388 -23.11 11.58 21.01
N LEU A 389 -22.95 12.90 21.04
CA LEU A 389 -23.52 13.80 22.05
C LEU A 389 -25.05 13.86 22.03
N LEU A 390 -25.72 13.46 20.93
CA LEU A 390 -27.18 13.24 20.91
C LEU A 390 -27.62 12.01 21.73
N GLY A 391 -26.69 11.13 22.09
CA GLY A 391 -26.94 10.02 23.01
C GLY A 391 -27.75 8.86 22.43
N HIS A 392 -27.63 8.59 21.12
CA HIS A 392 -28.28 7.42 20.54
C HIS A 392 -27.56 6.11 20.90
N ASN A 393 -26.24 6.13 21.00
CA ASN A 393 -25.38 4.93 21.09
C ASN A 393 -24.87 4.66 22.53
N LYS A 394 -25.74 4.75 23.54
CA LYS A 394 -25.36 4.73 24.98
C LYS A 394 -24.79 3.41 25.52
N LYS A 395 -24.55 2.41 24.66
CA LYS A 395 -23.95 1.11 25.00
C LYS A 395 -22.55 0.94 24.42
N LEU A 396 -21.95 2.01 23.91
CA LEU A 396 -20.64 1.95 23.27
C LEU A 396 -19.59 1.58 24.32
N GLU A 397 -19.03 0.38 24.16
CA GLU A 397 -18.02 -0.25 25.02
C GLU A 397 -16.60 0.01 24.47
N SER A 398 -16.44 0.13 23.15
CA SER A 398 -15.17 0.45 22.48
C SER A 398 -15.37 1.33 21.24
N LEU A 399 -14.52 2.36 21.09
CA LEU A 399 -14.54 3.34 20.01
C LEU A 399 -13.12 3.57 19.48
N ASN A 400 -12.84 3.16 18.24
CA ASN A 400 -11.59 3.51 17.56
C ASN A 400 -11.83 4.60 16.51
N LEU A 401 -11.09 5.70 16.67
CA LEU A 401 -11.06 6.91 15.86
C LEU A 401 -9.62 7.29 15.42
N GLN A 402 -8.65 6.37 15.47
CA GLN A 402 -7.25 6.64 15.11
C GLN A 402 -7.08 7.14 13.66
N TYR A 403 -6.03 7.91 13.37
CA TYR A 403 -5.63 8.32 12.01
C TYR A 403 -6.78 8.91 11.16
N ASN A 404 -7.45 9.94 11.71
CA ASN A 404 -8.67 10.52 11.13
C ASN A 404 -8.68 12.04 10.96
N GLU A 405 -7.55 12.70 11.21
CA GLU A 405 -7.38 14.15 11.07
C GLU A 405 -8.32 14.97 12.00
N ILE A 406 -8.76 14.38 13.13
CA ILE A 406 -9.67 15.03 14.10
C ILE A 406 -8.93 16.13 14.85
N ASP A 407 -9.54 17.31 15.01
CA ASP A 407 -8.97 18.45 15.72
C ASP A 407 -9.41 18.52 17.20
N ASN A 408 -8.83 19.45 17.97
CA ASN A 408 -9.16 19.64 19.37
C ASN A 408 -10.62 20.06 19.59
N LYS A 409 -11.28 20.68 18.59
CA LYS A 409 -12.73 20.96 18.59
C LYS A 409 -13.52 19.64 18.57
N GLY A 410 -13.17 18.70 17.70
CA GLY A 410 -13.76 17.37 17.64
C GLY A 410 -13.57 16.58 18.94
N VAL A 411 -12.34 16.54 19.47
CA VAL A 411 -12.00 15.85 20.73
C VAL A 411 -12.75 16.46 21.92
N LYS A 412 -12.90 17.79 21.99
CA LYS A 412 -13.67 18.49 23.04
C LYS A 412 -15.15 18.14 23.04
N VAL A 413 -15.77 18.03 21.85
CA VAL A 413 -17.15 17.57 21.73
C VAL A 413 -17.27 16.09 22.11
N LEU A 414 -16.26 15.27 21.79
CA LEU A 414 -16.22 13.86 22.18
C LEU A 414 -16.11 13.68 23.70
N ALA A 415 -15.26 14.44 24.39
CA ALA A 415 -15.21 14.48 25.86
C ALA A 415 -16.59 14.77 26.47
N SER A 416 -17.30 15.74 25.89
CA SER A 416 -18.67 16.09 26.30
C SER A 416 -19.66 14.94 26.07
N ALA A 417 -19.54 14.20 24.96
CA ALA A 417 -20.35 13.02 24.66
C ALA A 417 -20.07 11.86 25.64
N ILE A 418 -18.80 11.63 25.98
CA ILE A 418 -18.36 10.62 26.96
C ILE A 418 -18.96 10.94 28.33
N LEU A 419 -18.70 12.14 28.86
CA LEU A 419 -19.19 12.57 30.17
C LEU A 419 -20.71 12.47 30.29
N THR A 420 -21.44 12.83 29.24
CA THR A 420 -22.91 12.90 29.28
C THR A 420 -23.58 11.55 29.00
N HIS A 421 -23.03 10.72 28.10
CA HIS A 421 -23.78 9.60 27.50
C HIS A 421 -23.01 8.28 27.30
N LEU A 422 -21.69 8.26 27.10
CA LEU A 422 -20.92 7.03 26.82
C LEU A 422 -20.32 6.42 28.10
N LYS A 423 -21.15 6.30 29.14
CA LYS A 423 -20.79 5.79 30.48
C LYS A 423 -20.34 4.32 30.57
N ASP A 424 -20.42 3.58 29.46
CA ASP A 424 -20.05 2.16 29.36
C ASP A 424 -18.76 1.97 28.54
N LEU A 425 -18.10 3.07 28.13
CA LEU A 425 -16.94 3.09 27.24
C LEU A 425 -15.66 2.72 28.00
N VAL A 426 -15.11 1.54 27.70
CA VAL A 426 -13.92 0.96 28.33
C VAL A 426 -12.69 0.89 27.40
N SER A 427 -12.82 1.40 26.17
CA SER A 427 -11.74 1.50 25.18
C SER A 427 -12.02 2.67 24.24
N LEU A 428 -11.06 3.58 24.12
CA LEU A 428 -11.08 4.75 23.25
C LEU A 428 -9.71 4.93 22.61
N GLU A 429 -9.67 4.86 21.28
CA GLU A 429 -8.42 5.00 20.52
C GLU A 429 -8.42 6.30 19.72
N LEU A 430 -7.50 7.22 20.03
CA LEU A 430 -7.40 8.57 19.43
C LEU A 430 -6.02 8.90 18.80
N ASN A 431 -5.04 8.00 18.91
CA ASN A 431 -3.68 8.16 18.35
C ASN A 431 -3.71 8.50 16.83
N GLY A 432 -2.78 9.34 16.37
CA GLY A 432 -2.69 9.76 14.96
C GLY A 432 -3.72 10.80 14.52
N ASN A 433 -4.30 11.57 15.43
CA ASN A 433 -5.18 12.71 15.11
C ASN A 433 -4.44 14.05 15.32
N ASN A 434 -5.04 15.16 14.88
CA ASN A 434 -4.44 16.49 14.88
C ASN A 434 -4.61 17.17 16.27
N VAL A 435 -4.17 16.48 17.32
CA VAL A 435 -4.22 16.92 18.73
C VAL A 435 -3.02 16.33 19.47
N GLU A 436 -2.23 17.18 20.11
CA GLU A 436 -1.10 16.81 20.98
C GLU A 436 -1.57 16.08 22.25
N GLU A 437 -0.78 15.15 22.79
CA GLU A 437 -1.11 14.43 24.05
C GLU A 437 -1.44 15.42 25.20
N ASP A 438 -0.67 16.51 25.27
CA ASP A 438 -0.73 17.48 26.36
C ASP A 438 -1.87 18.54 26.18
N ASP A 439 -2.69 18.47 25.12
CA ASP A 439 -3.78 19.42 24.86
C ASP A 439 -4.90 19.38 25.92
N ALA A 440 -5.55 20.52 26.12
CA ALA A 440 -6.65 20.66 27.07
C ALA A 440 -7.86 19.75 26.75
N SER A 441 -8.11 19.41 25.48
CA SER A 441 -9.20 18.51 25.09
C SER A 441 -8.92 17.06 25.44
N ILE A 442 -7.67 16.59 25.38
CA ILE A 442 -7.26 15.26 25.86
C ILE A 442 -7.46 15.16 27.37
N LYS A 443 -7.06 16.19 28.11
CA LYS A 443 -7.29 16.28 29.57
C LYS A 443 -8.78 16.31 29.94
N GLU A 444 -9.64 16.89 29.10
CA GLU A 444 -11.09 16.79 29.24
C GLU A 444 -11.63 15.39 28.91
N VAL A 445 -11.07 14.67 27.91
CA VAL A 445 -11.41 13.25 27.64
C VAL A 445 -11.04 12.36 28.82
N ILE A 446 -9.82 12.47 29.36
CA ILE A 446 -9.38 11.71 30.54
C ILE A 446 -10.31 11.98 31.73
N SER A 447 -10.59 13.26 32.01
CA SER A 447 -11.54 13.65 33.08
C SER A 447 -12.94 13.07 32.87
N ALA A 448 -13.41 12.96 31.62
CA ALA A 448 -14.71 12.39 31.28
C ALA A 448 -14.76 10.85 31.43
N LEU A 449 -13.65 10.17 31.18
CA LEU A 449 -13.49 8.72 31.40
C LEU A 449 -13.31 8.38 32.89
N GLU A 450 -12.51 9.16 33.62
CA GLU A 450 -12.37 9.07 35.08
C GLU A 450 -13.71 9.21 35.79
N ALA A 451 -14.58 10.11 35.32
CA ALA A 451 -15.92 10.35 35.90
C ALA A 451 -16.83 9.10 35.88
N HIS A 452 -16.58 8.14 34.98
CA HIS A 452 -17.27 6.84 34.92
C HIS A 452 -16.47 5.69 35.55
N GLY A 453 -15.23 5.94 35.98
CA GLY A 453 -14.32 4.93 36.54
C GLY A 453 -13.51 4.17 35.49
N HIS A 454 -13.20 4.81 34.35
CA HIS A 454 -12.54 4.22 33.18
C HIS A 454 -11.27 4.98 32.78
N ALA A 455 -10.46 5.41 33.76
CA ALA A 455 -9.23 6.19 33.54
C ALA A 455 -8.31 5.56 32.49
N ASP A 456 -8.06 4.25 32.61
CA ASP A 456 -7.16 3.47 31.75
C ASP A 456 -7.78 3.09 30.38
N ALA A 457 -8.91 3.70 29.98
CA ALA A 457 -9.63 3.36 28.74
C ALA A 457 -9.13 4.12 27.50
N LEU A 458 -8.37 5.20 27.66
CA LEU A 458 -7.72 5.89 26.55
C LEU A 458 -6.45 5.10 26.15
N GLY A 459 -6.36 4.69 24.89
CA GLY A 459 -5.18 4.02 24.34
C GLY A 459 -3.95 4.94 24.30
N GLU A 460 -2.75 4.35 24.27
CA GLU A 460 -1.48 5.09 24.23
C GLU A 460 -1.45 6.04 23.02
N LEU A 461 -1.23 7.34 23.31
CA LEU A 461 -1.01 8.38 22.32
C LEU A 461 0.50 8.45 22.06
N ASP A 462 0.98 7.69 21.07
CA ASP A 462 2.38 7.73 20.69
C ASP A 462 2.76 9.11 20.14
N ASP A 463 3.96 9.59 20.49
CA ASP A 463 4.67 10.64 19.76
C ASP A 463 5.04 10.12 18.36
N MET A 464 4.05 10.08 17.47
CA MET A 464 4.30 10.23 16.04
C MET A 464 4.93 11.60 15.85
N GLU A 465 6.12 11.65 15.22
CA GLU A 465 6.71 12.90 14.76
C GLU A 465 5.64 13.70 14.00
N ILE A 466 5.34 14.92 14.44
CA ILE A 466 4.90 15.96 13.52
C ILE A 466 5.95 15.95 12.42
N LEU A 467 5.57 15.55 11.21
CA LEU A 467 6.51 15.35 10.10
C LEU A 467 7.29 16.65 9.93
N GLY A 468 8.58 16.59 10.29
CA GLY A 468 9.33 17.77 10.69
C GLY A 468 9.24 18.90 9.66
N GLU A 469 8.93 20.10 10.14
CA GLU A 469 8.92 21.34 9.36
C GLU A 469 10.36 21.68 8.94
N ASP A 470 10.81 21.00 7.88
CA ASP A 470 12.15 21.13 7.26
C ASP A 470 12.03 21.16 5.70
N GLU A 471 10.85 21.50 5.19
CA GLU A 471 10.63 22.11 3.86
C GLU A 471 9.75 23.37 4.04
N GLU A 472 10.34 24.47 4.53
CA GLU A 472 9.71 25.79 4.67
C GLU A 472 9.28 26.37 3.29
N GLU A 473 7.99 26.71 3.13
CA GLU A 473 7.55 27.89 2.36
C GLU A 473 6.42 28.57 3.17
N ASP A 474 6.65 29.82 3.62
CA ASP A 474 5.90 30.47 4.70
C ASP A 474 4.38 30.67 4.46
N GLU A 475 3.55 30.34 5.47
CA GLU A 475 2.28 31.05 5.70
C GLU A 475 2.55 32.46 6.25
N PRO A 476 1.70 33.45 5.97
CA PRO A 476 0.76 33.90 7.02
C PRO A 476 -0.59 34.41 6.48
N GLU A 477 -1.66 34.64 7.24
CA GLU A 477 -2.10 34.27 8.60
C GLU A 477 -3.63 34.60 8.66
N ASP A 478 -4.36 34.09 9.65
CA ASP A 478 -5.65 34.60 10.19
C ASP A 478 -6.73 35.20 9.24
N GLU A 479 -7.80 34.43 8.99
CA GLU A 479 -9.17 34.98 8.91
C GLU A 479 -9.98 34.56 10.17
N PRO A 480 -10.26 35.47 11.12
CA PRO A 480 -11.23 35.22 12.19
C PRO A 480 -12.68 35.29 11.67
N GLU A 481 -13.59 34.56 12.33
CA GLU A 481 -15.02 34.60 12.04
C GLU A 481 -15.65 35.95 12.45
N ASP A 482 -16.38 36.63 11.56
CA ASP A 482 -17.52 37.48 11.96
C ASP A 482 -18.45 37.92 10.80
N GLU A 483 -19.77 37.89 11.06
CA GLU A 483 -20.82 38.68 10.40
C GLU A 483 -21.62 39.39 11.54
N PRO A 484 -22.30 40.53 11.32
CA PRO A 484 -21.98 41.66 10.42
C PRO A 484 -22.33 43.06 11.03
N GLU A 485 -21.59 44.14 10.73
CA GLU A 485 -22.03 45.52 11.10
C GLU A 485 -21.60 46.65 10.12
N ASP A 486 -21.93 47.91 10.43
CA ASP A 486 -22.20 49.02 9.47
C ASP A 486 -21.02 50.02 9.16
N GLU A 487 -21.33 51.04 8.31
CA GLU A 487 -20.51 52.19 7.85
C GLU A 487 -20.20 53.26 8.95
N PRO A 488 -19.40 54.36 8.73
CA PRO A 488 -18.31 54.72 7.77
C PRO A 488 -17.07 55.41 8.46
N GLU A 489 -16.30 56.24 7.71
CA GLU A 489 -15.30 57.28 8.12
C GLU A 489 -13.90 56.75 8.56
N ASP A 490 -12.74 57.34 8.22
CA ASP A 490 -12.43 58.57 7.46
C ASP A 490 -11.01 58.53 6.77
N GLU A 491 -10.68 59.54 5.95
CA GLU A 491 -9.39 59.81 5.25
C GLU A 491 -8.37 60.60 6.15
N PRO A 492 -7.13 60.99 5.74
CA PRO A 492 -6.22 60.57 4.64
C PRO A 492 -4.69 60.51 5.02
N ASP A 493 -3.82 60.45 3.99
CA ASP A 493 -2.50 61.10 3.84
C ASP A 493 -1.13 60.44 4.20
N GLU A 494 -0.22 60.67 3.25
CA GLU A 494 1.25 60.51 3.11
C GLU A 494 2.08 61.35 4.12
N PRO A 495 3.44 61.22 4.28
CA PRO A 495 4.40 61.22 3.15
C PRO A 495 5.79 60.53 3.26
N GLU A 496 6.45 60.57 2.10
CA GLU A 496 7.88 60.55 1.70
C GLU A 496 9.03 60.56 2.75
N ASP A 497 10.17 59.94 2.34
CA ASP A 497 11.49 60.58 2.04
C ASP A 497 12.80 60.04 2.73
N LYS A 498 13.78 59.66 1.88
CA LYS A 498 15.26 59.88 1.99
C LYS A 498 16.15 59.03 2.94
N GLU A 499 17.21 58.36 2.40
CA GLU A 499 18.66 58.77 2.30
C GLU A 499 19.46 58.58 3.62
N ASP A 500 20.75 58.18 3.70
CA ASP A 500 21.74 57.63 2.74
C ASP A 500 22.96 57.06 3.54
N LEU A 501 24.10 56.75 2.87
CA LEU A 501 25.46 56.45 3.41
C LEU A 501 25.69 55.02 3.96
N ILE A 502 26.64 54.19 3.50
CA ILE A 502 28.06 54.32 3.10
C ILE A 502 29.03 54.47 4.29
N GLU A 503 29.81 53.41 4.59
CA GLU A 503 31.29 53.47 4.62
C GLU A 503 31.97 52.08 4.69
N ALA A 504 33.15 51.98 4.07
CA ALA A 504 34.14 50.90 4.23
C ALA A 504 35.54 51.51 4.00
N PRO A 505 36.62 51.04 4.65
CA PRO A 505 37.74 50.53 3.81
C PRO A 505 38.74 49.54 4.46
N SER A 506 39.33 48.68 3.60
CA SER A 506 40.77 48.30 3.56
C SER A 506 41.45 47.49 4.70
N LEU A 507 42.61 46.81 4.52
CA LEU A 507 43.29 46.12 3.38
C LEU A 507 44.43 45.23 3.96
N GLU A 508 44.83 44.19 3.21
CA GLU A 508 46.17 43.54 3.13
C GLU A 508 46.97 43.11 4.40
N GLN A 509 47.47 41.86 4.39
CA GLN A 509 48.86 41.46 4.04
C GLN A 509 49.08 39.93 4.27
N LEU A 510 50.06 39.19 3.74
CA LEU A 510 50.85 39.12 2.49
C LEU A 510 52.03 38.12 2.75
N THR A 511 52.13 36.98 2.05
CA THR A 511 53.35 36.14 1.74
C THR A 511 52.88 34.82 1.08
N LEU A 512 53.34 34.29 -0.07
CA LEU A 512 54.70 34.05 -0.64
C LEU A 512 55.48 32.95 0.15
N GLU A 513 56.15 31.93 -0.41
CA GLU A 513 56.37 31.34 -1.76
C GLU A 513 56.80 29.82 -1.50
N ASP A 514 57.29 28.91 -2.36
CA ASP A 514 57.86 28.98 -3.71
C ASP A 514 57.97 27.64 -4.53
N LYS A 515 58.32 27.75 -5.84
CA LYS A 515 59.20 26.98 -6.81
C LYS A 515 59.75 25.55 -6.49
N ASP A 516 60.27 24.71 -7.42
CA ASP A 516 60.61 24.68 -8.89
C ASP A 516 60.85 23.17 -9.30
N SER A 517 61.16 22.65 -10.51
CA SER A 517 61.26 23.07 -11.95
C SER A 517 61.35 21.79 -12.87
N ASP A 518 61.90 21.91 -14.11
CA ASP A 518 62.52 20.86 -14.98
C ASP A 518 61.63 19.81 -15.72
N THR A 519 61.85 19.35 -16.99
CA THR A 519 62.43 19.90 -18.28
C THR A 519 62.14 18.92 -19.45
N GLU A 520 62.06 19.41 -20.71
CA GLU A 520 62.20 18.66 -22.02
C GLU A 520 61.12 17.58 -22.35
N ASP A 521 60.74 17.18 -23.58
CA ASP A 521 61.14 17.38 -25.01
C ASP A 521 59.87 17.54 -25.93
N LEU A 522 59.84 18.31 -27.04
CA LEU A 522 60.11 17.96 -28.48
C LEU A 522 59.42 16.68 -29.03
N GLU A 523 58.83 16.57 -30.25
CA GLU A 523 58.40 17.51 -31.33
C GLU A 523 57.32 16.80 -32.25
N PRO A 524 56.64 17.47 -33.21
CA PRO A 524 55.50 16.96 -34.02
C PRO A 524 55.88 16.71 -35.52
N PRO A 525 55.00 16.82 -36.57
CA PRO A 525 53.54 16.67 -36.71
C PRO A 525 53.16 15.39 -37.54
N PRO A 526 53.03 15.30 -38.90
CA PRO A 526 52.51 16.18 -39.99
C PRO A 526 51.31 15.61 -40.82
N GLU A 527 50.54 16.51 -41.48
CA GLU A 527 49.96 16.43 -42.86
C GLU A 527 49.23 15.16 -43.41
N THR A 528 48.18 15.18 -44.25
CA THR A 528 47.42 16.18 -45.08
C THR A 528 46.02 15.56 -45.47
N LYS A 529 45.07 16.12 -46.25
CA LYS A 529 45.03 17.18 -47.28
C LYS A 529 43.60 17.72 -47.53
N LEU A 530 43.53 18.87 -48.21
CA LEU A 530 42.48 19.44 -49.12
C LEU A 530 41.32 18.50 -49.54
N GLN A 531 40.07 18.94 -49.73
CA GLN A 531 39.62 20.11 -50.53
C GLN A 531 38.26 20.67 -49.99
N GLU A 532 38.01 21.99 -49.87
CA GLU A 532 37.56 23.01 -50.87
C GLU A 532 36.16 22.78 -51.51
N VAL A 533 35.31 23.77 -51.86
CA VAL A 533 35.13 25.21 -51.49
C VAL A 533 33.73 25.67 -51.96
N SER A 534 33.01 26.49 -51.18
CA SER A 534 31.95 27.49 -51.53
C SER A 534 31.23 27.89 -50.22
N GLU A 535 31.30 29.10 -49.64
CA GLU A 535 31.46 30.48 -50.18
C GLU A 535 30.22 30.91 -51.00
N VAL A 536 29.49 32.02 -50.73
CA VAL A 536 29.87 33.37 -50.26
C VAL A 536 28.73 34.06 -49.45
N GLN A 537 29.05 34.61 -48.26
CA GLN A 537 28.66 35.91 -47.60
C GLN A 537 27.18 36.46 -47.65
N ALA A 538 26.70 37.42 -46.82
CA ALA A 538 27.30 38.35 -45.85
C ALA A 538 26.28 38.91 -44.81
N GLN A 539 26.76 39.39 -43.64
CA GLN A 539 26.26 40.52 -42.78
C GLN A 539 24.81 40.46 -42.20
N GLU A 540 24.45 41.04 -41.04
CA GLU A 540 25.17 41.74 -39.93
C GLU A 540 24.36 41.67 -38.61
N SER A 541 24.95 42.05 -37.46
CA SER A 541 24.41 41.97 -36.07
C SER A 541 23.79 43.31 -35.58
N PRO A 542 23.30 43.53 -34.31
CA PRO A 542 23.35 42.70 -33.08
C PRO A 542 22.07 42.69 -32.18
N HIS A 543 22.20 42.14 -30.95
CA HIS A 543 21.23 42.04 -29.82
C HIS A 543 20.10 41.00 -29.99
N GLU A 544 19.63 40.27 -28.96
CA GLU A 544 19.92 40.32 -27.52
C GLU A 544 19.91 38.91 -26.85
N THR A 545 20.26 38.80 -25.56
CA THR A 545 20.69 37.55 -24.91
C THR A 545 19.57 36.55 -24.54
N ARG A 546 19.46 35.45 -25.30
CA ARG A 546 18.85 34.17 -24.88
C ARG A 546 19.53 32.95 -25.57
N SER A 547 20.76 32.60 -25.20
CA SER A 547 21.41 31.35 -25.66
C SER A 547 22.61 30.93 -24.80
N THR A 548 22.37 30.23 -23.71
CA THR A 548 23.41 29.46 -22.97
C THR A 548 22.82 28.15 -22.46
N ASN A 549 21.80 28.22 -21.60
CA ASN A 549 21.23 27.02 -20.96
C ASN A 549 20.60 26.04 -21.97
N ASP A 550 19.76 26.49 -22.92
CA ASP A 550 19.19 25.57 -23.92
C ASP A 550 20.25 24.99 -24.87
N GLN A 551 21.37 25.68 -25.10
CA GLN A 551 22.50 25.15 -25.88
C GLN A 551 23.20 24.02 -25.12
N VAL A 552 23.58 24.25 -23.86
CA VAL A 552 24.19 23.23 -22.98
C VAL A 552 23.23 22.04 -22.80
N VAL A 553 21.93 22.28 -22.63
CA VAL A 553 20.92 21.22 -22.56
C VAL A 553 20.79 20.46 -23.89
N SER A 554 20.93 21.13 -25.05
CA SER A 554 20.91 20.44 -26.35
C SER A 554 22.14 19.56 -26.57
N GLU A 555 23.33 20.01 -26.17
CA GLU A 555 24.55 19.20 -26.23
C GLU A 555 24.50 18.03 -25.24
N PHE A 556 23.97 18.25 -24.04
CA PHE A 556 23.75 17.19 -23.05
C PHE A 556 22.74 16.14 -23.55
N ARG A 557 21.64 16.56 -24.21
CA ARG A 557 20.70 15.65 -24.90
C ARG A 557 21.39 14.86 -26.00
N GLN A 558 22.23 15.49 -26.83
CA GLN A 558 22.99 14.78 -27.88
C GLN A 558 23.99 13.77 -27.29
N GLN A 559 24.66 14.09 -26.18
CA GLN A 559 25.57 13.17 -25.48
C GLN A 559 24.82 11.97 -24.86
N ILE A 560 23.64 12.17 -24.28
CA ILE A 560 22.78 11.08 -23.80
C ILE A 560 22.28 10.22 -24.96
N HIS A 561 21.80 10.85 -26.04
CA HIS A 561 21.32 10.14 -27.23
C HIS A 561 22.44 9.35 -27.94
N ALA A 562 23.68 9.81 -27.88
CA ALA A 562 24.85 9.07 -28.37
C ALA A 562 25.21 7.87 -27.47
N LYS A 563 25.13 8.01 -26.15
CA LYS A 563 25.42 6.91 -25.20
C LYS A 563 24.37 5.79 -25.24
N LEU A 564 23.13 6.08 -25.62
CA LEU A 564 22.02 5.11 -25.63
C LEU A 564 21.91 4.25 -26.91
N TYR A 565 22.90 4.28 -27.82
CA TYR A 565 22.81 3.61 -29.13
C TYR A 565 24.04 2.77 -29.52
N THR A 566 23.97 1.47 -29.24
CA THR A 566 24.45 0.42 -30.16
C THR A 566 23.47 -0.74 -30.09
N PRO A 567 22.75 -1.10 -31.17
CA PRO A 567 21.70 -2.12 -31.11
C PRO A 567 22.26 -3.53 -31.33
N PRO A 568 21.93 -4.52 -30.47
CA PRO A 568 21.95 -5.92 -30.86
C PRO A 568 20.94 -6.13 -32.00
N GLN A 569 21.38 -6.74 -33.11
CA GLN A 569 20.48 -7.03 -34.24
C GLN A 569 19.76 -8.38 -34.04
N GLN A 570 18.55 -8.37 -33.47
CA GLN A 570 17.46 -9.28 -33.84
C GLN A 570 16.15 -8.99 -33.08
N ASP A 571 15.01 -9.16 -33.77
CA ASP A 571 13.67 -9.17 -33.19
C ASP A 571 13.42 -10.46 -32.37
N MET A 572 14.02 -10.55 -31.18
CA MET A 572 13.65 -11.53 -30.15
C MET A 572 12.31 -11.11 -29.53
N SER A 573 11.20 -11.47 -30.16
CA SER A 573 9.88 -10.89 -29.87
C SER A 573 9.04 -11.66 -28.85
N SER A 574 9.44 -12.89 -28.49
CA SER A 574 8.64 -13.78 -27.64
C SER A 574 9.39 -14.31 -26.40
N SER A 575 8.64 -14.51 -25.31
CA SER A 575 9.12 -15.24 -24.13
C SER A 575 9.50 -16.71 -24.45
N GLN A 576 8.93 -17.26 -25.52
CA GLN A 576 9.20 -18.63 -26.00
C GLN A 576 10.63 -18.77 -26.54
N GLU A 577 11.08 -17.84 -27.41
CA GLU A 577 12.44 -17.84 -27.99
C GLU A 577 13.54 -17.70 -26.93
N ILE A 578 13.25 -17.05 -25.81
CA ILE A 578 14.16 -16.97 -24.65
C ILE A 578 14.19 -18.32 -23.94
N ASN A 579 13.03 -18.89 -23.60
CA ASN A 579 12.94 -20.16 -22.89
C ASN A 579 13.51 -21.35 -23.69
N THR A 580 13.61 -21.27 -25.02
CA THR A 580 14.32 -22.30 -25.81
C THR A 580 15.84 -22.17 -25.77
N LYS A 581 16.38 -20.97 -25.52
CA LYS A 581 17.82 -20.69 -25.35
C LYS A 581 18.35 -20.97 -23.94
N LEU A 582 17.48 -21.01 -22.92
CA LEU A 582 17.86 -21.36 -21.55
C LEU A 582 18.11 -22.86 -21.36
N ASN A 583 19.05 -23.19 -20.48
CA ASN A 583 19.53 -24.54 -20.18
C ASN A 583 19.12 -24.97 -18.78
N VAL A 584 19.46 -24.16 -17.77
CA VAL A 584 19.26 -24.43 -16.33
C VAL A 584 18.00 -23.73 -15.83
N PHE A 585 17.79 -22.47 -16.19
CA PHE A 585 16.61 -21.70 -15.78
C PHE A 585 15.39 -21.95 -16.69
N ARG A 586 15.51 -22.92 -17.60
CA ARG A 586 14.43 -23.36 -18.51
C ARG A 586 13.17 -23.75 -17.73
N LEU A 587 12.08 -23.07 -18.08
CA LEU A 587 10.77 -23.27 -17.47
C LEU A 587 10.02 -24.37 -18.23
N ASN A 588 10.24 -25.62 -17.81
CA ASN A 588 9.55 -26.80 -18.35
C ASN A 588 8.29 -27.12 -17.53
N LEU A 589 7.13 -26.64 -17.98
CA LEU A 589 5.82 -26.94 -17.37
C LEU A 589 5.34 -28.32 -17.79
N LYS A 590 5.42 -29.31 -16.89
CA LYS A 590 4.88 -30.66 -17.14
C LYS A 590 3.35 -30.70 -16.96
N GLN A 591 2.63 -30.51 -18.07
CA GLN A 591 1.26 -30.99 -18.25
C GLN A 591 1.19 -32.00 -19.41
N GLY A 592 0.05 -32.68 -19.55
CA GLY A 592 -0.14 -33.75 -20.55
C GLY A 592 -0.07 -33.25 -22.00
N ASP A 593 0.38 -34.14 -22.87
CA ASP A 593 0.66 -33.94 -24.31
C ASP A 593 1.62 -32.77 -24.63
N SER A 594 2.77 -33.12 -25.22
CA SER A 594 3.92 -32.23 -25.40
C SER A 594 3.71 -31.01 -26.32
N SER A 595 2.55 -30.90 -26.97
CA SER A 595 2.14 -29.74 -27.77
C SER A 595 1.36 -28.67 -26.97
N SER A 596 1.01 -28.93 -25.71
CA SER A 596 0.28 -27.98 -24.87
C SER A 596 1.21 -26.98 -24.16
N ALA A 597 2.33 -27.47 -23.61
CA ALA A 597 3.19 -26.73 -22.69
C ALA A 597 3.82 -25.45 -23.28
N GLU A 598 4.12 -25.42 -24.58
CA GLU A 598 4.77 -24.29 -25.25
C GLU A 598 3.86 -23.05 -25.32
N ASN A 599 2.54 -23.25 -25.46
CA ASN A 599 1.54 -22.17 -25.51
C ASN A 599 1.20 -21.58 -24.13
N VAL A 600 1.51 -22.28 -23.03
CA VAL A 600 1.19 -21.80 -21.66
C VAL A 600 2.03 -20.58 -21.28
N MET A 601 3.25 -20.44 -21.82
CA MET A 601 4.15 -19.33 -21.48
C MET A 601 3.66 -17.95 -21.91
N GLU A 602 2.86 -17.86 -22.97
CA GLU A 602 2.24 -16.59 -23.40
C GLU A 602 0.98 -16.25 -22.59
N GLN A 603 0.42 -17.22 -21.88
CA GLN A 603 -0.79 -17.09 -21.07
C GLN A 603 -0.49 -16.82 -19.58
N LEU A 604 0.77 -16.93 -19.17
CA LEU A 604 1.21 -16.63 -17.81
C LEU A 604 1.51 -15.15 -17.63
N ASP A 605 0.95 -14.57 -16.56
CA ASP A 605 1.28 -13.20 -16.15
C ASP A 605 2.76 -13.04 -15.76
N LYS A 606 3.29 -11.83 -15.96
CA LYS A 606 4.70 -11.48 -15.66
C LYS A 606 5.06 -11.79 -14.20
N ILE A 607 4.13 -11.66 -13.26
CA ILE A 607 4.36 -11.99 -11.83
C ILE A 607 4.53 -13.50 -11.65
N ALA A 608 3.79 -14.33 -12.40
CA ALA A 608 3.94 -15.78 -12.34
C ALA A 608 5.27 -16.24 -12.96
N VAL A 609 5.65 -15.69 -14.12
CA VAL A 609 6.94 -15.97 -14.76
C VAL A 609 8.11 -15.54 -13.86
N SER A 610 8.03 -14.35 -13.26
CA SER A 610 9.02 -13.85 -12.29
C SER A 610 9.20 -14.81 -11.10
N LYS A 611 8.12 -15.25 -10.45
CA LYS A 611 8.18 -16.22 -9.33
C LYS A 611 8.70 -17.60 -9.74
N LEU A 612 8.49 -18.03 -10.99
CA LEU A 612 9.05 -19.28 -11.50
C LEU A 612 10.56 -19.15 -11.75
N LEU A 613 11.05 -18.02 -12.27
CA LEU A 613 12.47 -17.75 -12.43
C LEU A 613 13.19 -17.57 -11.07
N ASP A 614 12.56 -16.89 -10.11
CA ASP A 614 13.07 -16.74 -8.73
C ASP A 614 13.26 -18.11 -8.06
N CYS A 615 12.25 -18.99 -8.12
CA CYS A 615 12.36 -20.39 -7.70
C CYS A 615 13.53 -21.13 -8.37
N ARG A 616 13.85 -20.83 -9.64
CA ARG A 616 14.97 -21.44 -10.36
C ARG A 616 16.33 -20.87 -9.96
N LEU A 617 16.42 -19.57 -9.69
CA LEU A 617 17.63 -18.92 -9.20
C LEU A 617 18.01 -19.44 -7.81
N VAL A 618 17.05 -19.53 -6.89
CA VAL A 618 17.25 -20.10 -5.54
C VAL A 618 17.67 -21.59 -5.61
N GLN A 619 17.08 -22.37 -6.52
CA GLN A 619 17.52 -23.75 -6.79
C GLN A 619 18.96 -23.79 -7.33
N GLY A 620 19.33 -22.87 -8.23
CA GLY A 620 20.68 -22.78 -8.79
C GLY A 620 21.74 -22.44 -7.75
N ILE A 621 21.46 -21.49 -6.84
CA ILE A 621 22.35 -21.12 -5.74
C ILE A 621 22.62 -22.33 -4.83
N LYS A 622 21.57 -22.97 -4.31
CA LYS A 622 21.71 -24.16 -3.46
C LYS A 622 22.47 -25.30 -4.15
N ARG A 623 22.29 -25.45 -5.47
CA ARG A 623 23.00 -26.44 -6.26
C ARG A 623 24.49 -26.11 -6.44
N ILE A 624 24.89 -24.84 -6.46
CA ILE A 624 26.30 -24.43 -6.44
C ILE A 624 26.93 -24.78 -5.08
N GLU A 625 26.25 -24.49 -3.97
CA GLU A 625 26.67 -24.88 -2.61
C GLU A 625 26.86 -26.40 -2.49
N ASN A 626 25.89 -27.19 -3.00
CA ASN A 626 26.00 -28.65 -3.06
C ASN A 626 27.19 -29.11 -3.91
N LEU A 627 27.47 -28.46 -5.05
CA LEU A 627 28.60 -28.79 -5.93
C LEU A 627 29.97 -28.58 -5.25
N GLU A 628 30.13 -27.48 -4.50
CA GLU A 628 31.32 -27.22 -3.69
C GLU A 628 31.57 -28.35 -2.69
N SER A 629 30.53 -28.74 -1.92
CA SER A 629 30.63 -29.84 -0.95
C SER A 629 31.00 -31.19 -1.59
N ARG A 630 30.50 -31.50 -2.80
CA ARG A 630 30.85 -32.75 -3.51
C ARG A 630 32.30 -32.77 -4.00
N VAL A 631 32.82 -31.62 -4.43
CA VAL A 631 34.22 -31.49 -4.86
C VAL A 631 35.16 -31.69 -3.68
N ALA A 632 34.83 -31.14 -2.50
CA ALA A 632 35.60 -31.32 -1.28
C ALA A 632 35.53 -32.74 -0.67
N ASP A 633 34.45 -33.50 -0.94
CA ASP A 633 34.30 -34.87 -0.42
C ASP A 633 35.37 -35.83 -0.98
N THR A 634 36.06 -36.55 -0.09
CA THR A 634 37.07 -37.56 -0.46
C THR A 634 36.44 -38.93 -0.76
N SER A 635 35.18 -39.15 -0.38
CA SER A 635 34.38 -40.33 -0.74
C SER A 635 34.00 -40.33 -2.23
N SER A 636 33.35 -41.40 -2.71
CA SER A 636 32.84 -41.44 -4.08
C SER A 636 31.53 -42.21 -4.17
N LYS A 637 30.43 -41.51 -4.49
CA LYS A 637 29.06 -42.02 -4.43
C LYS A 637 28.64 -42.60 -5.77
N VAL A 638 28.24 -43.89 -5.79
CA VAL A 638 27.90 -44.63 -7.02
C VAL A 638 26.45 -45.10 -7.00
N LEU A 639 25.65 -44.69 -7.99
CA LEU A 639 24.26 -45.12 -8.15
C LEU A 639 24.16 -46.29 -9.12
N VAL A 640 23.57 -47.41 -8.69
CA VAL A 640 23.26 -48.56 -9.56
C VAL A 640 21.78 -48.52 -9.99
N ALA A 641 21.53 -47.97 -11.17
CA ALA A 641 20.22 -47.90 -11.81
C ALA A 641 20.04 -49.02 -12.86
N GLY A 642 18.86 -49.11 -13.50
CA GLY A 642 18.59 -50.09 -14.55
C GLY A 642 17.15 -50.58 -14.59
N ASP A 643 16.76 -51.25 -15.68
CA ASP A 643 15.42 -51.80 -15.88
C ASP A 643 15.03 -52.90 -14.86
N VAL A 644 13.73 -53.21 -14.78
CA VAL A 644 13.21 -54.34 -13.98
C VAL A 644 13.79 -55.65 -14.51
N ASN A 645 14.18 -56.55 -13.61
CA ASN A 645 14.83 -57.84 -13.91
C ASN A 645 16.17 -57.76 -14.68
N ALA A 646 16.81 -56.59 -14.78
CA ALA A 646 18.15 -56.44 -15.38
C ALA A 646 19.31 -57.09 -14.59
N GLY A 647 19.04 -57.69 -13.42
CA GLY A 647 20.07 -58.33 -12.58
C GLY A 647 20.87 -57.37 -11.69
N LYS A 648 20.27 -56.24 -11.29
CA LYS A 648 20.91 -55.22 -10.43
C LYS A 648 21.49 -55.78 -9.13
N SER A 649 20.67 -56.47 -8.33
CA SER A 649 21.11 -57.08 -7.06
C SER A 649 22.23 -58.11 -7.26
N THR A 650 22.12 -58.92 -8.32
CA THR A 650 23.16 -59.89 -8.70
C THR A 650 24.48 -59.22 -9.07
N PHE A 651 24.41 -58.07 -9.77
CA PHE A 651 25.59 -57.27 -10.10
C PHE A 651 26.25 -56.66 -8.85
N VAL A 652 25.46 -56.09 -7.94
CA VAL A 652 25.96 -55.55 -6.66
C VAL A 652 26.64 -56.64 -5.82
N ASN A 653 26.00 -57.80 -5.66
CA ASN A 653 26.59 -58.92 -4.90
C ASN A 653 27.87 -59.47 -5.54
N ALA A 654 27.94 -59.51 -6.88
CA ALA A 654 29.15 -59.90 -7.60
C ALA A 654 30.28 -58.87 -7.45
N LEU A 655 29.95 -57.57 -7.46
CA LEU A 655 30.92 -56.47 -7.29
C LEU A 655 31.49 -56.42 -5.87
N LEU A 656 30.64 -56.67 -4.86
CA LEU A 656 31.03 -56.77 -3.44
C LEU A 656 31.59 -58.15 -3.06
N ARG A 657 31.50 -59.14 -3.96
CA ARG A 657 31.86 -60.57 -3.76
C ARG A 657 31.15 -61.23 -2.56
N ARG A 658 30.06 -60.62 -2.08
CA ARG A 658 29.28 -60.95 -0.87
C ARG A 658 27.78 -60.91 -1.18
N ASN A 659 27.00 -61.78 -0.53
CA ASN A 659 25.56 -61.87 -0.77
C ASN A 659 24.76 -60.87 0.10
N VAL A 660 24.81 -59.59 -0.25
CA VAL A 660 24.21 -58.48 0.54
C VAL A 660 22.75 -58.23 0.16
N MET A 661 22.44 -58.19 -1.14
CA MET A 661 21.10 -57.89 -1.67
C MET A 661 20.34 -59.18 -2.05
N PRO A 662 19.02 -59.26 -1.89
CA PRO A 662 18.23 -60.39 -2.38
C PRO A 662 18.21 -60.45 -3.92
N VAL A 663 18.24 -61.65 -4.47
CA VAL A 663 18.39 -61.92 -5.92
C VAL A 663 17.08 -62.34 -6.60
N ASP A 664 16.03 -62.61 -5.82
CA ASP A 664 14.71 -63.00 -6.30
C ASP A 664 13.94 -61.85 -7.00
N GLN A 665 12.80 -62.18 -7.63
CA GLN A 665 12.01 -61.25 -8.44
C GLN A 665 11.19 -60.23 -7.63
N GLN A 666 11.27 -60.23 -6.30
CA GLN A 666 10.62 -59.21 -5.47
C GLN A 666 11.50 -57.93 -5.46
N PRO A 667 10.92 -56.74 -5.70
CA PRO A 667 11.71 -55.52 -5.79
C PRO A 667 12.17 -55.07 -4.40
N CYS A 668 13.46 -54.80 -4.24
CA CYS A 668 14.07 -54.28 -3.00
C CYS A 668 13.66 -52.83 -2.66
N THR A 669 12.53 -52.34 -3.18
CA THR A 669 12.03 -50.98 -3.04
C THR A 669 11.07 -50.81 -1.86
N THR A 670 10.92 -51.84 -1.03
CA THR A 670 10.07 -51.86 0.18
C THR A 670 10.70 -51.22 1.40
N LEU A 671 12.03 -51.04 1.41
CA LEU A 671 12.80 -50.58 2.57
C LEU A 671 14.03 -49.78 2.12
N PHE A 672 14.20 -48.56 2.63
CA PHE A 672 15.47 -47.82 2.49
C PHE A 672 16.43 -48.24 3.60
N CYS A 673 17.61 -48.73 3.21
CA CYS A 673 18.69 -49.09 4.12
C CYS A 673 20.00 -48.38 3.77
N GLU A 674 20.73 -47.92 4.78
CA GLU A 674 22.17 -47.70 4.69
C GLU A 674 22.90 -48.91 5.32
N VAL A 675 24.01 -49.34 4.72
CA VAL A 675 24.86 -50.44 5.22
C VAL A 675 26.21 -49.84 5.59
N LEU A 676 26.61 -49.91 6.86
CA LEU A 676 27.85 -49.31 7.34
C LEU A 676 29.03 -50.30 7.28
N ASP A 677 30.18 -49.83 6.79
CA ASP A 677 31.42 -50.60 6.78
C ASP A 677 32.01 -50.74 8.19
N VAL A 678 32.59 -51.91 8.46
CA VAL A 678 33.28 -52.28 9.71
C VAL A 678 34.28 -51.20 10.17
N GLN A 679 34.99 -50.57 9.25
CA GLN A 679 36.02 -49.55 9.53
C GLN A 679 35.42 -48.25 10.07
N GLU A 680 34.23 -47.87 9.58
CA GLU A 680 33.58 -46.63 9.96
C GLU A 680 32.60 -46.76 11.14
N ASN A 681 32.34 -47.99 11.61
CA ASN A 681 31.44 -48.26 12.72
C ASN A 681 32.09 -49.11 13.83
N SER A 682 33.23 -48.65 14.33
CA SER A 682 33.89 -49.21 15.54
C SER A 682 34.17 -50.73 15.50
N GLY A 683 34.27 -51.34 14.31
CA GLY A 683 34.45 -52.79 14.14
C GLY A 683 33.17 -53.61 14.03
N ILE A 684 32.00 -53.00 13.83
CA ILE A 684 30.69 -53.68 13.75
C ILE A 684 30.01 -53.36 12.42
N GLU A 685 29.86 -54.37 11.55
CA GLU A 685 29.06 -54.32 10.31
C GLU A 685 27.57 -54.23 10.69
N GLU A 686 26.86 -53.15 10.32
CA GLU A 686 25.43 -52.98 10.65
C GLU A 686 24.61 -52.33 9.53
N VAL A 687 23.29 -52.52 9.58
CA VAL A 687 22.34 -51.97 8.60
C VAL A 687 21.33 -51.06 9.31
N HIS A 688 21.15 -49.86 8.78
CA HIS A 688 20.21 -48.86 9.28
C HIS A 688 18.99 -48.82 8.37
N ALA A 689 17.84 -49.32 8.84
CA ALA A 689 16.56 -49.11 8.17
C ALA A 689 16.03 -47.70 8.47
N ILE A 690 15.83 -46.93 7.41
CA ILE A 690 15.50 -45.50 7.48
C ILE A 690 14.00 -45.30 7.27
N LYS A 691 13.30 -44.78 8.29
CA LYS A 691 11.86 -44.47 8.20
C LYS A 691 11.60 -43.12 7.50
N ASN A 692 12.47 -42.14 7.70
CA ASN A 692 12.42 -40.85 7.02
C ASN A 692 13.86 -40.40 6.70
N ILE A 693 14.10 -40.06 5.43
CA ILE A 693 15.42 -39.64 4.92
C ILE A 693 15.81 -38.23 5.38
N GLU A 694 14.84 -37.35 5.64
CA GLU A 694 15.11 -35.95 6.02
C GLU A 694 15.53 -35.81 7.49
N SER A 695 15.07 -36.73 8.35
CA SER A 695 15.46 -36.80 9.76
C SER A 695 16.58 -37.80 10.05
N TYR A 696 17.13 -38.48 9.03
CA TYR A 696 18.14 -39.51 9.24
C TYR A 696 19.50 -38.92 9.65
N ASN A 697 19.98 -39.30 10.82
CA ASN A 697 21.33 -38.99 11.29
C ASN A 697 22.01 -40.27 11.79
N ARG A 698 23.13 -40.63 11.16
CA ARG A 698 23.98 -41.77 11.52
C ARG A 698 24.38 -41.79 13.01
N GLU A 699 24.63 -40.61 13.60
CA GLU A 699 25.03 -40.48 15.01
C GLU A 699 23.86 -40.49 16.00
N ASP A 700 22.61 -40.51 15.52
CA ASP A 700 21.40 -40.54 16.36
C ASP A 700 20.59 -41.84 16.13
N PRO A 701 20.74 -42.85 17.02
CA PRO A 701 20.00 -44.11 16.96
C PRO A 701 18.48 -44.00 17.14
N SER A 702 17.89 -42.82 17.39
CA SER A 702 16.44 -42.63 17.34
C SER A 702 15.89 -42.48 15.91
N THR A 703 16.77 -42.14 14.95
CA THR A 703 16.38 -41.80 13.57
C THR A 703 16.32 -43.00 12.61
N TYR A 704 16.76 -44.18 13.05
CA TYR A 704 16.82 -45.41 12.25
C TYR A 704 16.64 -46.67 13.09
N THR A 705 16.25 -47.78 12.45
CA THR A 705 16.15 -49.11 13.08
C THR A 705 17.38 -49.93 12.73
N LYS A 706 18.13 -50.44 13.72
CA LYS A 706 19.27 -51.34 13.50
C LYS A 706 18.79 -52.74 13.07
N ILE A 707 19.32 -53.25 11.96
CA ILE A 707 19.08 -54.60 11.43
C ILE A 707 20.43 -55.32 11.33
N GLU A 708 20.49 -56.55 11.87
CA GLU A 708 21.62 -57.46 11.66
C GLU A 708 21.62 -57.96 10.22
N LEU A 709 22.78 -58.00 9.53
CA LEU A 709 22.85 -58.44 8.11
C LEU A 709 22.20 -59.81 7.86
N LEU A 710 22.25 -60.73 8.83
CA LEU A 710 21.62 -62.05 8.75
C LEU A 710 20.08 -61.97 8.63
N ASN A 711 19.47 -60.99 9.28
CA ASN A 711 18.02 -60.81 9.36
C ASN A 711 17.49 -59.82 8.28
N LEU A 712 18.39 -59.19 7.51
CA LEU A 712 18.03 -58.24 6.46
C LEU A 712 17.14 -58.87 5.38
N PHE A 713 17.42 -60.12 5.00
CA PHE A 713 16.61 -60.87 4.03
C PHE A 713 15.17 -61.06 4.52
N ASP A 714 14.99 -61.52 5.76
CA ASP A 714 13.67 -61.70 6.36
C ASP A 714 12.96 -60.35 6.60
N THR A 715 13.69 -59.28 6.86
CA THR A 715 13.11 -57.94 7.06
C THR A 715 12.64 -57.30 5.73
N ILE A 716 13.37 -57.50 4.63
CA ILE A 716 12.94 -57.02 3.30
C ILE A 716 11.71 -57.80 2.78
N ASN A 717 11.64 -59.10 3.07
CA ASN A 717 10.58 -59.99 2.56
C ASN A 717 9.33 -60.07 3.45
N ASN A 718 9.46 -59.90 4.77
CA ASN A 718 8.35 -60.01 5.74
C ASN A 718 8.07 -58.69 6.49
N GLY A 719 8.71 -57.58 6.08
CA GLY A 719 8.56 -56.27 6.71
C GLY A 719 7.13 -55.73 6.66
N THR A 720 6.73 -55.03 7.72
CA THR A 720 5.46 -54.31 7.83
C THR A 720 5.43 -53.07 6.95
N ASP A 721 4.22 -52.55 6.66
CA ASP A 721 3.99 -51.32 5.90
C ASP A 721 4.66 -50.06 6.50
N GLU A 722 5.22 -50.16 7.71
CA GLU A 722 5.88 -49.11 8.49
C GLU A 722 7.09 -48.44 7.79
N TYR A 723 7.63 -49.05 6.73
CA TYR A 723 8.75 -48.52 5.93
C TYR A 723 8.38 -48.30 4.45
N ALA A 724 7.11 -48.49 4.08
CA ALA A 724 6.71 -48.59 2.68
C ALA A 724 6.66 -47.23 1.95
N GLN A 725 7.26 -47.19 0.76
CA GLN A 725 7.10 -46.13 -0.26
C GLN A 725 7.49 -44.70 0.14
N ILE A 726 8.76 -44.49 0.50
CA ILE A 726 9.41 -43.24 0.09
C ILE A 726 9.49 -43.27 -1.45
N LYS A 727 8.59 -42.56 -2.13
CA LYS A 727 8.48 -42.52 -3.61
C LYS A 727 9.84 -42.13 -4.22
N THR A 728 10.19 -42.76 -5.35
CA THR A 728 11.51 -42.69 -6.00
C THR A 728 12.04 -41.28 -6.23
N THR A 729 11.16 -40.28 -6.29
CA THR A 729 11.42 -38.83 -6.28
C THR A 729 12.47 -38.40 -5.24
N ALA A 730 12.54 -39.03 -4.06
CA ALA A 730 13.56 -38.71 -3.05
C ALA A 730 15.00 -39.06 -3.48
N LEU A 731 15.19 -40.12 -4.29
CA LEU A 731 16.48 -40.44 -4.89
C LEU A 731 16.88 -39.44 -6.00
N PHE A 732 15.89 -38.83 -6.69
CA PHE A 732 16.17 -37.75 -7.64
C PHE A 732 16.69 -36.49 -6.94
N ALA A 733 16.30 -36.24 -5.68
CA ALA A 733 16.78 -35.10 -4.89
C ALA A 733 18.28 -35.18 -4.50
N ARG A 734 18.93 -36.35 -4.64
CA ARG A 734 20.37 -36.54 -4.37
C ARG A 734 21.22 -36.84 -5.62
N GLN A 735 20.71 -36.63 -6.83
CA GLN A 735 21.54 -36.78 -8.06
C GLN A 735 22.76 -35.85 -8.07
N GLU A 736 22.66 -34.72 -7.38
CA GLU A 736 23.76 -33.78 -7.17
C GLU A 736 24.92 -34.40 -6.39
N GLU A 737 24.67 -35.25 -5.39
CA GLU A 737 25.70 -35.92 -4.57
C GLU A 737 26.41 -37.07 -5.31
N ILE A 738 25.78 -37.66 -6.32
CA ILE A 738 26.24 -38.90 -6.96
C ILE A 738 27.36 -38.60 -7.96
N ASP A 739 28.51 -39.27 -7.85
CA ASP A 739 29.64 -39.07 -8.75
C ASP A 739 29.53 -39.89 -10.03
N VAL A 740 29.07 -41.15 -9.91
CA VAL A 740 28.98 -42.09 -11.04
C VAL A 740 27.63 -42.80 -11.05
N ILE A 741 27.00 -42.84 -12.23
CA ILE A 741 25.79 -43.62 -12.48
C ILE A 741 26.17 -44.87 -13.29
N ILE A 742 25.91 -46.05 -12.74
CA ILE A 742 25.99 -47.34 -13.40
C ILE A 742 24.56 -47.75 -13.80
N PHE A 743 24.29 -47.88 -15.09
CA PHE A 743 23.00 -48.35 -15.59
C PHE A 743 23.11 -49.82 -16.06
N VAL A 744 22.41 -50.71 -15.36
CA VAL A 744 22.41 -52.16 -15.65
C VAL A 744 21.28 -52.50 -16.62
N VAL A 745 21.62 -53.19 -17.71
CA VAL A 745 20.72 -53.58 -18.81
C VAL A 745 20.72 -55.10 -18.93
N SER A 746 19.56 -55.73 -19.13
CA SER A 746 19.55 -57.15 -19.57
C SER A 746 19.90 -57.22 -21.05
N ALA A 747 20.90 -58.04 -21.41
CA ALA A 747 21.28 -58.29 -22.80
C ALA A 747 20.13 -58.88 -23.66
N GLU A 748 19.10 -59.42 -22.99
CA GLU A 748 17.90 -60.02 -23.59
C GLU A 748 16.85 -58.97 -24.01
N ASN A 749 16.96 -57.73 -23.50
CA ASN A 749 15.97 -56.66 -23.67
C ASN A 749 16.56 -55.45 -24.43
N HIS A 750 15.69 -54.54 -24.87
CA HIS A 750 16.07 -53.19 -25.32
C HIS A 750 15.79 -52.16 -24.22
N PHE A 751 16.43 -50.99 -24.29
CA PHE A 751 16.14 -49.88 -23.37
C PHE A 751 14.65 -49.51 -23.44
N THR A 752 13.98 -49.47 -22.28
CA THR A 752 12.61 -48.98 -22.17
C THR A 752 12.53 -47.48 -22.48
N LEU A 753 11.34 -46.95 -22.79
CA LEU A 753 11.16 -45.50 -22.99
C LEU A 753 11.60 -44.72 -21.73
N SER A 754 11.22 -45.21 -20.56
CA SER A 754 11.65 -44.70 -19.25
C SER A 754 13.16 -44.82 -19.02
N ALA A 755 13.83 -45.87 -19.52
CA ALA A 755 15.29 -45.96 -19.48
C ALA A 755 15.96 -44.93 -20.39
N LYS A 756 15.44 -44.70 -21.60
CA LYS A 756 15.93 -43.64 -22.50
C LYS A 756 15.74 -42.24 -21.89
N GLU A 757 14.57 -41.96 -21.31
CA GLU A 757 14.32 -40.70 -20.60
C GLU A 757 15.25 -40.53 -19.39
N PHE A 758 15.44 -41.56 -18.57
CA PHE A 758 16.37 -41.52 -17.45
C PHE A 758 17.81 -41.22 -17.92
N LEU A 759 18.29 -41.96 -18.91
CA LEU A 759 19.64 -41.80 -19.45
C LEU A 759 19.85 -40.45 -20.15
N SER A 760 18.82 -39.88 -20.79
CA SER A 760 18.88 -38.54 -21.40
C SER A 760 18.92 -37.43 -20.36
N ASN A 761 18.10 -37.53 -19.30
CA ASN A 761 18.16 -36.56 -18.20
C ASN A 761 19.50 -36.67 -17.45
N ALA A 762 20.00 -37.90 -17.24
CA ALA A 762 21.30 -38.14 -16.62
C ALA A 762 22.49 -37.67 -17.48
N SER A 763 22.42 -37.77 -18.82
CA SER A 763 23.51 -37.34 -19.71
C SER A 763 23.61 -35.81 -19.87
N ASN A 764 22.51 -35.08 -19.64
CA ASN A 764 22.52 -33.62 -19.51
C ASN A 764 23.23 -33.13 -18.23
N GLU A 765 23.25 -33.95 -17.17
CA GLU A 765 23.87 -33.61 -15.88
C GLU A 765 25.27 -34.20 -15.69
N LYS A 766 25.51 -35.42 -16.20
CA LYS A 766 26.76 -36.17 -16.08
C LYS A 766 27.29 -36.50 -17.47
N ALA A 767 28.46 -35.95 -17.81
CA ALA A 767 29.07 -36.10 -19.14
C ALA A 767 29.40 -37.55 -19.53
N TYR A 768 29.46 -38.48 -18.58
CA TYR A 768 29.78 -39.89 -18.77
C TYR A 768 28.87 -40.77 -17.90
N LEU A 769 28.43 -41.90 -18.44
CA LEU A 769 27.61 -42.90 -17.75
C LEU A 769 28.28 -44.28 -17.88
N PHE A 770 28.29 -45.10 -16.82
CA PHE A 770 28.70 -46.50 -16.91
C PHE A 770 27.51 -47.36 -17.33
N ILE A 771 27.70 -48.29 -18.27
CA ILE A 771 26.63 -49.15 -18.76
C ILE A 771 27.06 -50.61 -18.69
N VAL A 772 26.29 -51.41 -17.97
CA VAL A 772 26.61 -52.82 -17.67
C VAL A 772 25.54 -53.72 -18.28
N VAL A 773 25.88 -54.40 -19.37
CA VAL A 773 25.01 -55.32 -20.10
C VAL A 773 25.17 -56.72 -19.50
N ASN A 774 24.22 -57.11 -18.65
CA ASN A 774 24.25 -58.36 -17.88
C ASN A 774 23.53 -59.50 -18.62
N ARG A 775 23.77 -60.76 -18.21
CA ARG A 775 23.28 -62.00 -18.85
C ARG A 775 23.77 -62.19 -20.30
N PHE A 776 24.97 -61.67 -20.62
CA PHE A 776 25.49 -61.70 -21.98
C PHE A 776 25.83 -63.11 -22.50
N ASP A 777 25.81 -64.13 -21.64
CA ASP A 777 26.00 -65.54 -21.99
C ASP A 777 24.73 -66.23 -22.54
N ASN A 778 23.53 -65.73 -22.25
CA ASN A 778 22.29 -66.23 -22.86
C ASN A 778 22.15 -65.86 -24.36
N ILE A 779 22.99 -64.94 -24.84
CA ILE A 779 22.88 -64.35 -26.18
C ILE A 779 23.60 -65.18 -27.24
N ARG A 780 22.82 -65.67 -28.21
CA ARG A 780 23.31 -66.48 -29.35
C ARG A 780 24.14 -65.70 -30.37
N ASP A 781 23.85 -64.41 -30.56
CA ASP A 781 24.53 -63.53 -31.51
C ASP A 781 25.08 -62.31 -30.77
N LYS A 782 26.28 -62.49 -30.21
CA LYS A 782 26.93 -61.53 -29.32
C LYS A 782 27.31 -60.22 -30.04
N GLU A 783 27.73 -60.29 -31.29
CA GLU A 783 28.16 -59.10 -32.06
C GLU A 783 26.97 -58.26 -32.55
N LYS A 784 25.84 -58.89 -32.89
CA LYS A 784 24.60 -58.15 -33.17
C LYS A 784 24.05 -57.47 -31.90
N CYS A 785 24.09 -58.15 -30.75
CA CYS A 785 23.67 -57.59 -29.47
C CYS A 785 24.50 -56.35 -29.09
N LYS A 786 25.84 -56.45 -29.11
CA LYS A 786 26.75 -55.31 -28.87
C LYS A 786 26.40 -54.09 -29.72
N ARG A 787 26.23 -54.29 -31.04
CA ARG A 787 25.92 -53.21 -31.97
C ARG A 787 24.59 -52.52 -31.65
N LEU A 788 23.53 -53.30 -31.44
CA LEU A 788 22.20 -52.78 -31.12
C LEU A 788 22.17 -51.99 -29.80
N VAL A 789 22.97 -52.36 -28.80
CA VAL A 789 23.10 -51.59 -27.55
C VAL A 789 23.91 -50.31 -27.79
N LEU A 790 25.05 -50.38 -28.47
CA LEU A 790 25.90 -49.21 -28.75
C LEU A 790 25.19 -48.17 -29.64
N ASP A 791 24.42 -48.60 -30.65
CA ASP A 791 23.62 -47.70 -31.48
C ASP A 791 22.55 -46.95 -30.64
N GLN A 792 21.96 -47.60 -29.63
CA GLN A 792 21.00 -46.96 -28.70
C GLN A 792 21.70 -46.05 -27.67
N ILE A 793 22.93 -46.36 -27.25
CA ILE A 793 23.73 -45.47 -26.38
C ILE A 793 24.11 -44.20 -27.13
N LYS A 794 24.47 -44.30 -28.42
CA LYS A 794 24.84 -43.15 -29.26
C LYS A 794 23.72 -42.10 -29.39
N GLU A 795 22.47 -42.54 -29.37
CA GLU A 795 21.28 -41.70 -29.43
C GLU A 795 21.05 -40.89 -28.13
N VAL A 796 21.49 -41.42 -26.98
CA VAL A 796 21.08 -40.92 -25.64
C VAL A 796 22.25 -40.35 -24.81
N SER A 797 23.49 -40.79 -25.05
CA SER A 797 24.71 -40.25 -24.43
C SER A 797 25.91 -40.37 -25.38
N PRO A 798 26.11 -39.40 -26.31
CA PRO A 798 27.18 -39.46 -27.31
C PRO A 798 28.59 -39.59 -26.72
N ARG A 799 28.91 -38.84 -25.66
CA ARG A 799 30.21 -38.93 -24.96
C ARG A 799 30.48 -40.31 -24.33
N THR A 800 29.42 -41.01 -23.89
CA THR A 800 29.54 -42.40 -23.39
C THR A 800 29.80 -43.39 -24.53
N TYR A 801 29.23 -43.15 -25.71
CA TYR A 801 29.51 -43.94 -26.92
C TYR A 801 30.96 -43.76 -27.41
N GLU A 802 31.48 -42.53 -27.41
CA GLU A 802 32.86 -42.21 -27.80
C GLU A 802 33.90 -42.95 -26.94
N HIS A 803 33.66 -43.09 -25.64
CA HIS A 803 34.52 -43.81 -24.70
C HIS A 803 33.99 -45.22 -24.34
N SER A 804 33.22 -45.85 -25.23
CA SER A 804 32.51 -47.10 -24.92
C SER A 804 33.41 -48.30 -24.59
N GLU A 805 34.68 -48.31 -24.98
CA GLU A 805 35.65 -49.36 -24.60
C GLU A 805 36.02 -49.36 -23.10
N ASP A 806 35.89 -48.21 -22.43
CA ASP A 806 36.13 -47.99 -21.00
C ASP A 806 34.82 -48.00 -20.19
N LEU A 807 33.69 -47.60 -20.80
CA LEU A 807 32.43 -47.30 -20.10
C LEU A 807 31.31 -48.33 -20.31
N VAL A 808 31.35 -49.16 -21.37
CA VAL A 808 30.26 -50.08 -21.73
C VAL A 808 30.75 -51.54 -21.68
N HIS A 809 30.30 -52.27 -20.65
CA HIS A 809 30.81 -53.61 -20.33
C HIS A 809 29.73 -54.69 -20.51
N PHE A 810 30.11 -55.84 -21.07
CA PHE A 810 29.22 -56.97 -21.37
C PHE A 810 29.61 -58.16 -20.50
N VAL A 811 28.81 -58.49 -19.50
CA VAL A 811 29.19 -59.39 -18.38
C VAL A 811 28.09 -60.40 -18.01
N THR A 812 28.42 -61.32 -17.10
CA THR A 812 27.50 -62.29 -16.50
C THR A 812 27.76 -62.35 -14.99
N SER A 813 27.00 -61.60 -14.20
CA SER A 813 27.22 -61.50 -12.73
C SER A 813 27.03 -62.82 -11.97
N THR A 814 26.25 -63.75 -12.52
CA THR A 814 25.99 -65.08 -11.93
C THR A 814 27.18 -66.05 -11.99
N ALA A 815 28.26 -65.69 -12.70
CA ALA A 815 29.45 -66.52 -12.85
C ALA A 815 30.57 -66.20 -11.82
N ILE A 816 30.35 -65.22 -10.94
CA ILE A 816 31.34 -64.76 -9.97
C ILE A 816 31.12 -65.48 -8.63
N PRO A 817 32.15 -66.16 -8.06
CA PRO A 817 32.01 -66.84 -6.78
C PRO A 817 31.84 -65.83 -5.63
N ILE A 818 30.99 -66.19 -4.66
CA ILE A 818 30.63 -65.38 -3.51
C ILE A 818 31.03 -66.14 -2.23
N GLU A 819 31.61 -65.44 -1.25
CA GLU A 819 32.27 -66.04 -0.06
C GLU A 819 31.38 -67.03 0.73
N SER A 820 30.06 -66.85 0.71
CA SER A 820 29.11 -67.68 1.47
C SER A 820 28.90 -69.11 0.92
N GLN A 821 29.47 -69.48 -0.23
CA GLN A 821 29.26 -70.81 -0.83
C GLN A 821 30.37 -71.85 -0.56
N GLU A 822 31.54 -71.46 -0.03
CA GLU A 822 32.71 -72.37 0.09
C GLU A 822 32.54 -73.54 1.08
N LEU A 823 31.50 -73.53 1.92
CA LEU A 823 31.35 -74.49 3.02
C LEU A 823 30.69 -75.84 2.64
N ASN A 824 29.96 -75.93 1.52
CA ASN A 824 29.20 -77.15 1.18
C ASN A 824 29.75 -77.93 -0.03
N ASP A 825 30.16 -77.28 -1.12
CA ASP A 825 30.48 -77.97 -2.39
C ASP A 825 31.98 -78.21 -2.64
N LYS A 826 32.57 -79.13 -1.88
CA LYS A 826 33.93 -79.66 -2.16
C LYS A 826 33.98 -80.71 -3.28
N ASN A 827 32.91 -80.89 -4.07
CA ASN A 827 32.76 -82.00 -5.03
C ASN A 827 32.13 -81.61 -6.39
N ASN A 828 32.53 -80.48 -6.99
CA ASN A 828 32.44 -80.27 -8.45
C ASN A 828 33.61 -79.39 -8.91
N VAL A 829 34.64 -79.94 -9.58
CA VAL A 829 34.75 -80.18 -11.04
C VAL A 829 35.43 -78.99 -11.76
N LEU A 830 36.17 -79.30 -12.83
CA LEU A 830 37.06 -78.39 -13.57
C LEU A 830 36.39 -77.05 -13.95
N SER A 831 37.06 -75.94 -13.63
CA SER A 831 36.81 -74.64 -14.25
C SER A 831 37.00 -74.74 -15.77
N THR A 832 35.98 -74.48 -16.57
CA THR A 832 36.13 -74.48 -18.03
C THR A 832 36.83 -73.20 -18.51
N SER A 833 37.33 -73.21 -19.75
CA SER A 833 37.87 -71.98 -20.37
C SER A 833 36.82 -70.87 -20.53
N ILE A 834 35.53 -71.22 -20.56
CA ILE A 834 34.41 -70.28 -20.65
C ILE A 834 34.18 -69.59 -19.31
N ASP A 835 34.31 -70.31 -18.20
CA ASP A 835 34.12 -69.75 -16.85
C ASP A 835 35.27 -68.81 -16.48
N LYS A 836 36.51 -69.15 -16.90
CA LYS A 836 37.62 -68.22 -16.80
C LYS A 836 37.36 -66.93 -17.59
N GLN A 837 36.89 -67.03 -18.84
CA GLN A 837 36.58 -65.84 -19.64
C GLN A 837 35.51 -64.95 -18.97
N ARG A 838 34.45 -65.53 -18.40
CA ARG A 838 33.41 -64.79 -17.65
C ARG A 838 33.98 -64.00 -16.47
N ILE A 839 34.96 -64.57 -15.76
CA ILE A 839 35.65 -63.92 -14.65
C ILE A 839 36.59 -62.81 -15.15
N ASP A 840 37.36 -63.07 -16.22
CA ASP A 840 38.25 -62.08 -16.83
C ASP A 840 37.47 -60.86 -17.39
N ASP A 841 36.32 -61.09 -18.05
CA ASP A 841 35.41 -60.04 -18.54
C ASP A 841 34.86 -59.16 -17.38
N PHE A 842 34.56 -59.76 -16.21
CA PHE A 842 34.08 -59.01 -15.03
C PHE A 842 35.21 -58.25 -14.31
N ASN A 843 36.41 -58.84 -14.20
CA ASN A 843 37.57 -58.16 -13.64
C ASN A 843 37.93 -56.89 -14.44
N ARG A 844 37.76 -56.90 -15.78
CA ARG A 844 37.95 -55.69 -16.62
C ARG A 844 36.95 -54.57 -16.26
N LEU A 845 35.70 -54.90 -15.98
CA LEU A 845 34.70 -53.94 -15.51
C LEU A 845 35.09 -53.39 -14.12
N GLU A 846 35.51 -54.24 -13.19
CA GLU A 846 35.99 -53.80 -11.86
C GLU A 846 37.19 -52.84 -11.99
N GLU A 847 38.16 -53.16 -12.85
CA GLU A 847 39.32 -52.29 -13.09
C GLU A 847 38.92 -50.97 -13.77
N SER A 848 38.06 -50.98 -14.79
CA SER A 848 37.63 -49.76 -15.49
C SER A 848 36.86 -48.82 -14.57
N LEU A 849 35.96 -49.38 -13.75
CA LEU A 849 35.21 -48.63 -12.73
C LEU A 849 36.16 -48.07 -11.66
N ARG A 850 37.08 -48.87 -11.12
CA ARG A 850 38.09 -48.44 -10.14
C ARG A 850 38.98 -47.33 -10.69
N ASN A 851 39.43 -47.43 -11.93
CA ASN A 851 40.25 -46.42 -12.59
C ASN A 851 39.47 -45.11 -12.80
N PHE A 852 38.19 -45.17 -13.19
CA PHE A 852 37.37 -43.96 -13.35
C PHE A 852 37.06 -43.28 -12.01
N VAL A 853 36.61 -44.04 -11.00
CA VAL A 853 36.21 -43.51 -9.69
C VAL A 853 37.40 -42.97 -8.88
N LEU A 854 38.53 -43.66 -8.89
CA LEU A 854 39.67 -43.33 -8.01
C LEU A 854 40.80 -42.56 -8.71
N LYS A 855 41.01 -42.70 -10.03
CA LYS A 855 42.15 -42.08 -10.74
C LYS A 855 41.77 -41.01 -11.77
N LYS A 856 40.49 -40.84 -12.10
CA LYS A 856 40.00 -39.81 -13.04
C LYS A 856 39.06 -38.83 -12.31
N ARG A 857 39.41 -38.44 -11.08
CA ARG A 857 38.57 -37.64 -10.16
C ARG A 857 38.21 -36.25 -10.71
N SER A 858 39.12 -35.60 -11.43
CA SER A 858 38.84 -34.37 -12.17
C SER A 858 37.73 -34.55 -13.22
N LYS A 859 37.71 -35.69 -13.92
CA LYS A 859 36.70 -36.02 -14.93
C LYS A 859 35.35 -36.46 -14.33
N SER A 860 35.31 -37.04 -13.12
CA SER A 860 34.07 -37.46 -12.45
C SER A 860 33.44 -36.37 -11.57
N LYS A 861 34.24 -35.60 -10.81
CA LYS A 861 33.72 -34.59 -9.86
C LYS A 861 33.63 -33.18 -10.43
N LEU A 862 34.71 -32.69 -11.05
CA LEU A 862 34.86 -31.28 -11.46
C LEU A 862 34.29 -30.98 -12.85
N SER A 863 34.47 -31.87 -13.83
CA SER A 863 33.90 -31.68 -15.18
C SER A 863 32.37 -31.43 -15.19
N PRO A 864 31.54 -32.16 -14.40
CA PRO A 864 30.11 -31.85 -14.27
C PRO A 864 29.83 -30.51 -13.55
N ALA A 865 30.67 -30.11 -12.60
CA ALA A 865 30.53 -28.82 -11.91
C ALA A 865 30.81 -27.65 -12.88
N ARG A 866 31.93 -27.72 -13.63
CA ARG A 866 32.25 -26.75 -14.69
C ARG A 866 31.12 -26.61 -15.70
N HIS A 867 30.59 -27.72 -16.22
CA HIS A 867 29.53 -27.65 -17.22
C HIS A 867 28.22 -27.05 -16.68
N TYR A 868 27.91 -27.27 -15.41
CA TYR A 868 26.74 -26.65 -14.78
C TYR A 868 26.91 -25.13 -14.61
N ILE A 869 28.10 -24.67 -14.18
CA ILE A 869 28.40 -23.24 -14.02
C ILE A 869 28.41 -22.53 -15.38
N ASP A 870 29.01 -23.13 -16.40
CA ASP A 870 28.99 -22.64 -17.79
C ASP A 870 27.55 -22.45 -18.29
N ASN A 871 26.69 -23.45 -18.11
CA ASN A 871 25.28 -23.34 -18.49
C ASN A 871 24.52 -22.23 -17.70
N ILE A 872 24.84 -22.00 -16.41
CA ILE A 872 24.30 -20.87 -15.63
C ILE A 872 24.77 -19.52 -16.20
N LEU A 873 26.06 -19.37 -16.50
CA LEU A 873 26.62 -18.09 -16.96
C LEU A 873 26.05 -17.70 -18.33
N ASN A 874 25.87 -18.68 -19.22
CA ASN A 874 25.19 -18.47 -20.51
C ASN A 874 23.71 -18.07 -20.31
N ASP A 875 22.98 -18.75 -19.42
CA ASP A 875 21.58 -18.40 -19.09
C ASP A 875 21.45 -16.97 -18.50
N ILE A 876 22.38 -16.57 -17.62
CA ILE A 876 22.44 -15.20 -17.06
C ILE A 876 22.73 -14.17 -18.16
N GLY A 877 23.65 -14.46 -19.08
CA GLY A 877 23.96 -13.61 -20.22
C GLY A 877 22.74 -13.34 -21.10
N VAL A 878 22.02 -14.41 -21.49
CA VAL A 878 20.79 -14.34 -22.31
C VAL A 878 19.70 -13.51 -21.63
N LEU A 879 19.45 -13.72 -20.33
CA LEU A 879 18.45 -12.95 -19.58
C LEU A 879 18.85 -11.47 -19.42
N SER A 880 20.13 -11.19 -19.20
CA SER A 880 20.64 -9.83 -18.99
C SER A 880 20.62 -9.02 -20.28
N GLU A 881 21.05 -9.60 -21.40
CA GLU A 881 20.98 -8.94 -22.71
C GLU A 881 19.54 -8.58 -23.09
N PHE A 882 18.59 -9.50 -22.90
CA PHE A 882 17.18 -9.26 -23.22
C PHE A 882 16.57 -8.15 -22.34
N ASN A 883 16.80 -8.19 -21.03
CA ASN A 883 16.28 -7.18 -20.10
C ASN A 883 16.92 -5.80 -20.33
N ARG A 884 18.21 -5.74 -20.69
CA ARG A 884 18.87 -4.51 -21.16
C ARG A 884 18.20 -3.94 -22.41
N GLY A 885 17.79 -4.81 -23.34
CA GLY A 885 17.03 -4.44 -24.54
C GLY A 885 15.68 -3.78 -24.22
N ILE A 886 14.86 -4.41 -23.36
CA ILE A 886 13.58 -3.83 -22.91
C ILE A 886 13.80 -2.49 -22.19
N ALA A 887 14.73 -2.43 -21.23
CA ALA A 887 14.99 -1.21 -20.48
C ALA A 887 15.46 -0.05 -21.39
N SER A 888 16.24 -0.34 -22.44
CA SER A 888 16.67 0.66 -23.44
C SER A 888 15.50 1.17 -24.29
N HIS A 889 14.57 0.29 -24.67
CA HIS A 889 13.35 0.67 -25.37
C HIS A 889 12.45 1.57 -24.51
N ASP A 890 12.19 1.16 -23.27
CA ASP A 890 11.26 1.85 -22.37
C ASP A 890 11.84 3.21 -21.92
N ALA A 891 13.16 3.31 -21.72
CA ALA A 891 13.85 4.59 -21.53
C ALA A 891 13.66 5.54 -22.73
N LYS A 892 13.84 5.05 -23.97
CA LYS A 892 13.65 5.86 -25.20
C LYS A 892 12.21 6.33 -25.35
N LYS A 893 11.24 5.47 -25.03
CA LYS A 893 9.82 5.83 -25.02
C LYS A 893 9.55 6.93 -23.98
N ALA A 894 9.93 6.72 -22.71
CA ALA A 894 9.71 7.69 -21.64
C ALA A 894 10.35 9.05 -21.93
N PHE A 895 11.54 9.07 -22.53
CA PHE A 895 12.21 10.29 -22.99
C PHE A 895 11.38 11.06 -24.04
N SER A 896 10.85 10.36 -25.06
CA SER A 896 10.04 10.99 -26.11
C SER A 896 8.68 11.53 -25.60
N GLU A 897 8.08 10.86 -24.62
CA GLU A 897 6.86 11.32 -23.95
C GLU A 897 7.14 12.55 -23.06
N LEU A 898 8.28 12.60 -22.38
CA LEU A 898 8.73 13.74 -21.58
C LEU A 898 9.05 14.97 -22.46
N GLU A 899 9.73 14.78 -23.59
CA GLU A 899 10.08 15.87 -24.50
C GLU A 899 8.83 16.50 -25.16
N SER A 900 7.85 15.69 -25.59
CA SER A 900 6.56 16.19 -26.09
C SER A 900 5.68 16.81 -25.00
N GLY A 901 5.74 16.32 -23.77
CA GLY A 901 5.06 16.91 -22.62
C GLY A 901 5.53 18.33 -22.26
N ARG A 902 6.82 18.66 -22.49
CA ARG A 902 7.37 20.00 -22.24
C ARG A 902 6.66 21.07 -23.08
N GLU A 903 6.48 20.83 -24.38
CA GLU A 903 5.85 21.80 -25.27
C GLU A 903 4.39 22.09 -24.89
N ALA A 904 3.65 21.07 -24.43
CA ALA A 904 2.28 21.23 -23.94
C ALA A 904 2.22 22.04 -22.64
N PHE A 905 3.17 21.81 -21.71
CA PHE A 905 3.28 22.57 -20.46
C PHE A 905 3.61 24.04 -20.71
N ASP A 906 4.60 24.32 -21.57
CA ASP A 906 5.01 25.68 -21.92
C ASP A 906 3.88 26.44 -22.64
N GLN A 907 3.09 25.77 -23.49
CA GLN A 907 1.88 26.36 -24.09
C GLN A 907 0.80 26.68 -23.04
N LEU A 908 0.56 25.79 -22.09
CA LEU A 908 -0.47 25.96 -21.05
C LEU A 908 -0.15 27.16 -20.13
N CYS A 909 1.11 27.30 -19.70
CA CYS A 909 1.56 28.43 -18.88
C CYS A 909 1.52 29.79 -19.62
N ASN A 910 1.69 29.80 -20.94
CA ASN A 910 1.51 31.00 -21.75
C ASN A 910 0.02 31.36 -21.94
N ASN A 911 -0.83 30.34 -22.14
CA ASN A 911 -2.28 30.51 -22.26
C ASN A 911 -2.91 31.05 -20.97
N GLU A 912 -2.49 30.57 -19.80
CA GLU A 912 -2.94 31.07 -18.48
C GLU A 912 -2.78 32.58 -18.35
N LYS A 913 -1.59 33.10 -18.68
CA LYS A 913 -1.24 34.53 -18.58
C LYS A 913 -2.09 35.37 -19.53
N TYR A 914 -2.24 34.93 -20.78
CA TYR A 914 -3.05 35.61 -21.78
C TYR A 914 -4.54 35.64 -21.39
N ILE A 915 -5.10 34.49 -21.03
CA ILE A 915 -6.53 34.33 -20.72
C ILE A 915 -6.87 35.04 -19.40
N THR A 916 -6.01 35.01 -18.38
CA THR A 916 -6.21 35.77 -17.14
C THR A 916 -6.22 37.28 -17.39
N SER A 917 -5.39 37.78 -18.32
CA SER A 917 -5.36 39.19 -18.70
C SER A 917 -6.66 39.63 -19.42
N GLU A 918 -7.12 38.86 -20.40
CA GLU A 918 -8.40 39.14 -21.10
C GLU A 918 -9.63 38.95 -20.18
N ALA A 919 -9.58 38.03 -19.22
CA ALA A 919 -10.61 37.88 -18.20
C ALA A 919 -10.69 39.12 -17.28
N ASN A 920 -9.56 39.57 -16.72
CA ASN A 920 -9.49 40.79 -15.89
C ASN A 920 -10.06 42.01 -16.64
N LYS A 921 -9.59 42.23 -17.87
CA LYS A 921 -10.06 43.31 -18.76
C LYS A 921 -11.57 43.23 -19.05
N CYS A 922 -12.11 42.02 -19.23
CA CYS A 922 -13.56 41.82 -19.37
C CYS A 922 -14.34 42.23 -18.10
N VAL A 923 -13.76 42.07 -16.90
CA VAL A 923 -14.36 42.58 -15.65
C VAL A 923 -14.42 44.11 -15.67
N ASP A 924 -13.33 44.78 -16.04
CA ASP A 924 -13.24 46.24 -16.00
C ASP A 924 -14.09 46.92 -17.10
N ASP A 925 -14.05 46.43 -18.35
CA ASP A 925 -14.97 46.83 -19.43
C ASP A 925 -16.44 46.79 -18.97
N THR A 926 -16.81 45.76 -18.20
CA THR A 926 -18.16 45.57 -17.67
C THR A 926 -18.47 46.53 -16.51
N CYS A 927 -17.52 46.74 -15.59
CA CYS A 927 -17.67 47.65 -14.46
C CYS A 927 -17.89 49.09 -14.90
N ASP A 928 -17.15 49.54 -15.92
CA ASP A 928 -17.22 50.90 -16.46
C ASP A 928 -18.51 51.13 -17.27
N SER A 929 -18.97 50.13 -18.02
CA SER A 929 -20.29 50.14 -18.69
C SER A 929 -21.43 50.36 -17.68
N ILE A 930 -21.45 49.55 -16.62
CA ILE A 930 -22.46 49.62 -15.55
C ILE A 930 -22.39 50.96 -14.81
N MET A 931 -21.18 51.46 -14.53
CA MET A 931 -20.96 52.77 -13.90
C MET A 931 -21.53 53.90 -14.75
N LEU A 932 -21.16 53.97 -16.02
CA LEU A 932 -21.57 55.02 -16.96
C LEU A 932 -23.09 55.00 -17.20
N PHE A 933 -23.68 53.81 -17.36
CA PHE A 933 -25.12 53.65 -17.52
C PHE A 933 -25.87 54.12 -16.27
N THR A 934 -25.43 53.70 -15.08
CA THR A 934 -26.12 53.99 -13.82
C THR A 934 -26.11 55.48 -13.50
N LYS A 935 -24.95 56.16 -13.61
CA LYS A 935 -24.87 57.62 -13.38
C LYS A 935 -25.82 58.37 -14.30
N LYS A 936 -25.71 58.15 -15.61
CA LYS A 936 -26.58 58.78 -16.61
C LYS A 936 -28.06 58.50 -16.37
N ARG A 937 -28.42 57.26 -16.02
CA ARG A 937 -29.82 56.86 -15.79
C ARG A 937 -30.43 57.59 -14.60
N LEU A 938 -29.65 57.79 -13.53
CA LEU A 938 -30.08 58.53 -12.35
C LEU A 938 -30.09 60.05 -12.58
N GLU A 939 -29.16 60.60 -13.36
CA GLU A 939 -29.20 61.99 -13.85
C GLU A 939 -30.49 62.27 -14.67
N ASP A 940 -30.83 61.37 -15.60
CA ASP A 940 -32.06 61.45 -16.40
C ASP A 940 -33.33 61.36 -15.52
N SER A 941 -33.38 60.45 -14.53
CA SER A 941 -34.52 60.36 -13.59
C SER A 941 -34.64 61.59 -12.68
N ILE A 942 -33.52 62.08 -12.10
CA ILE A 942 -33.53 63.21 -11.17
C ILE A 942 -33.83 64.51 -11.90
N SER A 943 -33.27 64.73 -13.09
CA SER A 943 -33.54 65.95 -13.89
C SER A 943 -35.03 66.06 -14.27
N ASN A 944 -35.66 64.95 -14.68
CA ASN A 944 -37.04 64.91 -15.14
C ASN A 944 -38.11 64.71 -14.03
N ILE A 945 -37.70 64.64 -12.76
CA ILE A 945 -38.57 64.30 -11.60
C ILE A 945 -39.86 65.13 -11.51
N ASP A 946 -39.83 66.41 -11.92
CA ASP A 946 -40.98 67.33 -11.95
C ASP A 946 -42.16 66.81 -12.79
N SER A 947 -41.91 65.92 -13.75
CA SER A 947 -42.93 65.35 -14.64
C SER A 947 -43.83 64.33 -13.96
N SER A 948 -43.31 63.55 -13.00
CA SER A 948 -44.03 62.48 -12.28
C SER A 948 -45.31 62.98 -11.58
N ALA A 949 -45.26 64.18 -11.01
CA ALA A 949 -46.35 64.78 -10.24
C ALA A 949 -47.54 65.29 -11.08
N THR A 950 -47.43 65.29 -12.41
CA THR A 950 -48.46 65.87 -13.30
C THR A 950 -49.79 65.12 -13.29
N ASN A 951 -49.80 63.84 -12.90
CA ASN A 951 -51.01 63.00 -12.84
C ASN A 951 -51.71 62.99 -11.46
N ILE A 952 -51.19 63.68 -10.44
CA ILE A 952 -51.72 63.61 -9.07
C ILE A 952 -52.80 64.68 -8.87
N GLY A 953 -54.06 64.24 -8.75
CA GLY A 953 -55.22 65.12 -8.62
C GLY A 953 -55.45 65.64 -7.19
N TYR A 954 -55.48 66.96 -7.01
CA TYR A 954 -55.73 67.59 -5.70
C TYR A 954 -57.15 67.33 -5.19
N ARG A 955 -57.28 66.69 -4.02
CA ARG A 955 -58.57 66.24 -3.44
C ARG A 955 -59.39 67.33 -2.72
N GLY A 956 -58.98 68.60 -2.79
CA GLY A 956 -59.76 69.74 -2.29
C GLY A 956 -59.20 70.43 -1.05
N LEU A 957 -59.80 71.58 -0.69
CA LEU A 957 -59.24 72.70 0.10
C LEU A 957 -58.52 72.39 1.43
N ILE A 958 -58.71 71.20 2.03
CA ILE A 958 -58.15 70.85 3.35
C ILE A 958 -56.96 69.86 3.23
N HIS A 959 -56.68 69.33 2.05
CA HIS A 959 -55.75 68.22 1.85
C HIS A 959 -54.36 68.60 1.32
N ALA A 960 -53.92 69.86 1.49
CA ALA A 960 -52.64 70.37 0.99
C ALA A 960 -51.43 69.53 1.46
N TRP A 961 -51.39 69.13 2.74
CA TRP A 961 -50.29 68.33 3.29
C TRP A 961 -50.27 66.91 2.71
N ALA A 962 -51.43 66.24 2.64
CA ALA A 962 -51.55 64.92 2.02
C ALA A 962 -51.09 64.97 0.55
N TYR A 963 -51.56 65.96 -0.22
CA TYR A 963 -51.15 66.14 -1.61
C TYR A 963 -49.65 66.36 -1.79
N ALA A 964 -48.99 67.10 -0.88
CA ALA A 964 -47.55 67.27 -0.94
C ALA A 964 -46.80 65.95 -0.65
N ASN A 965 -47.29 65.13 0.30
CA ASN A 965 -46.74 63.80 0.56
C ASN A 965 -46.95 62.89 -0.66
N ASP A 966 -48.17 62.80 -1.20
CA ASP A 966 -48.49 62.03 -2.42
C ASP A 966 -47.54 62.40 -3.59
N VAL A 967 -47.27 63.70 -3.75
CA VAL A 967 -46.36 64.24 -4.76
C VAL A 967 -44.89 63.91 -4.49
N ARG A 968 -44.42 64.02 -3.25
CA ARG A 968 -43.06 63.59 -2.85
C ARG A 968 -42.89 62.10 -3.10
N ASP A 969 -43.86 61.29 -2.70
CA ASP A 969 -43.73 59.83 -2.69
C ASP A 969 -43.70 59.29 -4.13
N ALA A 970 -44.48 59.87 -5.05
CA ALA A 970 -44.37 59.58 -6.49
C ALA A 970 -43.05 60.08 -7.13
N MET A 971 -42.49 61.20 -6.66
CA MET A 971 -41.17 61.69 -7.10
C MET A 971 -40.05 60.75 -6.65
N LEU A 972 -40.13 60.22 -5.43
CA LEU A 972 -39.20 59.21 -4.92
C LEU A 972 -39.37 57.87 -5.67
N GLU A 973 -40.60 57.46 -5.96
CA GLU A 973 -40.90 56.25 -6.74
C GLU A 973 -40.25 56.28 -8.14
N GLU A 974 -40.16 57.45 -8.79
CA GLU A 974 -39.51 57.60 -10.09
C GLU A 974 -37.97 57.49 -10.02
N ILE A 975 -37.36 57.89 -8.89
CA ILE A 975 -35.93 57.65 -8.63
C ILE A 975 -35.70 56.16 -8.35
N SER A 976 -36.56 55.51 -7.56
CA SER A 976 -36.49 54.06 -7.29
C SER A 976 -36.64 53.23 -8.57
N LYS A 977 -37.48 53.64 -9.52
CA LYS A 977 -37.54 53.04 -10.88
C LYS A 977 -36.25 53.25 -11.67
N GLY A 978 -35.60 54.41 -11.51
CA GLY A 978 -34.25 54.68 -12.04
C GLY A 978 -33.23 53.66 -11.53
N VAL A 979 -33.11 53.52 -10.20
CA VAL A 979 -32.23 52.56 -9.52
C VAL A 979 -32.53 51.12 -9.98
N TYR A 980 -33.79 50.68 -9.90
CA TYR A 980 -34.20 49.33 -10.31
C TYR A 980 -33.87 49.04 -11.79
N SER A 981 -34.05 50.01 -12.69
CA SER A 981 -33.68 49.85 -14.10
C SER A 981 -32.16 49.74 -14.31
N SER A 982 -31.36 50.33 -13.42
CA SER A 982 -29.89 50.20 -13.43
C SER A 982 -29.45 48.86 -12.85
N GLU A 983 -30.06 48.39 -11.75
CA GLU A 983 -29.80 47.07 -11.15
C GLU A 983 -30.11 45.92 -12.12
N GLN A 984 -31.23 45.99 -12.85
CA GLN A 984 -31.58 44.99 -13.87
C GLN A 984 -30.58 44.99 -15.04
N LYS A 985 -30.15 46.18 -15.51
CA LYS A 985 -29.17 46.30 -16.58
C LYS A 985 -27.77 45.81 -16.15
N ALA A 986 -27.38 46.12 -14.92
CA ALA A 986 -26.14 45.64 -14.31
C ALA A 986 -26.13 44.11 -14.14
N LYS A 987 -27.28 43.51 -13.77
CA LYS A 987 -27.44 42.04 -13.73
C LYS A 987 -27.28 41.41 -15.11
N GLU A 988 -27.88 41.98 -16.16
CA GLU A 988 -27.71 41.50 -17.54
C GLU A 988 -26.24 41.52 -17.99
N GLU A 989 -25.53 42.63 -17.78
CA GLU A 989 -24.12 42.75 -18.18
C GLU A 989 -23.20 41.86 -17.32
N THR A 990 -23.53 41.65 -16.05
CA THR A 990 -22.83 40.70 -15.17
C THR A 990 -22.99 39.25 -15.64
N VAL A 991 -24.20 38.83 -16.04
CA VAL A 991 -24.44 37.51 -16.65
C VAL A 991 -23.60 37.33 -17.92
N ASN A 992 -23.59 38.32 -18.80
CA ASN A 992 -22.83 38.26 -20.05
C ASN A 992 -21.31 38.18 -19.82
N CYS A 993 -20.80 38.90 -18.81
CA CYS A 993 -19.40 38.85 -18.41
C CYS A 993 -19.01 37.48 -17.84
N ILE A 994 -19.82 36.92 -16.92
CA ILE A 994 -19.61 35.58 -16.35
C ILE A 994 -19.63 34.51 -17.44
N ASN A 995 -20.60 34.56 -18.37
CA ASN A 995 -20.68 33.62 -19.49
C ASN A 995 -19.43 33.69 -20.40
N ARG A 996 -18.90 34.90 -20.65
CA ARG A 996 -17.68 35.11 -21.45
C ARG A 996 -16.41 34.61 -20.73
N ILE A 997 -16.35 34.73 -19.40
CA ILE A 997 -15.25 34.17 -18.59
C ILE A 997 -15.36 32.64 -18.54
N GLN A 998 -16.56 32.08 -18.43
CA GLN A 998 -16.79 30.63 -18.46
C GLN A 998 -16.44 30.01 -19.82
N SER A 999 -16.70 30.70 -20.95
CA SER A 999 -16.28 30.18 -22.27
C SER A 999 -14.76 30.17 -22.47
N MET A 1000 -14.00 30.99 -21.73
CA MET A 1000 -12.53 30.89 -21.69
C MET A 1000 -12.04 29.64 -20.93
N ALA A 1001 -12.88 29.04 -20.08
CA ALA A 1001 -12.55 27.87 -19.27
C ALA A 1001 -12.84 26.52 -19.96
N GLU A 1002 -13.58 26.50 -21.08
CA GLU A 1002 -14.12 25.26 -21.70
C GLU A 1002 -13.04 24.20 -21.99
N ASN A 1003 -11.82 24.62 -22.34
CA ASN A 1003 -10.70 23.71 -22.66
C ASN A 1003 -9.92 23.20 -21.43
N LEU A 1004 -10.26 23.63 -20.21
CA LEU A 1004 -9.55 23.27 -18.96
C LEU A 1004 -10.26 22.18 -18.15
N GLY A 1005 -11.49 21.82 -18.50
CA GLY A 1005 -12.29 20.82 -17.78
C GLY A 1005 -12.95 21.32 -16.48
N GLY A 1006 -13.64 20.39 -15.80
CA GLY A 1006 -14.44 20.64 -14.58
C GLY A 1006 -15.83 21.26 -14.84
N GLU A 1007 -16.81 21.01 -13.97
CA GLU A 1007 -18.11 21.72 -14.06
C GLU A 1007 -17.94 23.23 -13.77
N PRO A 1008 -18.60 24.14 -14.52
CA PRO A 1008 -18.53 25.58 -14.27
C PRO A 1008 -19.15 25.97 -12.90
N CYS A 1009 -18.52 26.92 -12.20
CA CYS A 1009 -18.99 27.37 -10.88
C CYS A 1009 -20.39 28.01 -10.96
N LYS A 1010 -21.29 27.58 -10.06
CA LYS A 1010 -22.71 27.98 -10.02
C LYS A 1010 -22.91 29.23 -9.16
N ILE A 1011 -22.71 30.40 -9.76
CA ILE A 1011 -22.83 31.70 -9.08
C ILE A 1011 -24.31 32.09 -8.93
N ASP A 1012 -24.77 32.30 -7.69
CA ASP A 1012 -26.11 32.88 -7.43
C ASP A 1012 -26.16 34.34 -7.88
N LEU A 1013 -27.07 34.62 -8.82
CA LEU A 1013 -27.35 35.95 -9.37
C LEU A 1013 -28.78 36.43 -9.07
N GLU A 1014 -29.59 35.68 -8.32
CA GLU A 1014 -30.91 36.13 -7.86
C GLU A 1014 -30.77 37.13 -6.70
N ARG A 1015 -29.89 36.84 -5.73
CA ARG A 1015 -29.65 37.69 -4.54
C ARG A 1015 -28.56 38.74 -4.77
N MET A 1016 -28.60 39.44 -5.90
CA MET A 1016 -27.53 40.35 -6.31
C MET A 1016 -27.61 41.75 -5.68
N TYR A 1017 -28.82 42.27 -5.43
CA TYR A 1017 -29.03 43.61 -4.88
C TYR A 1017 -30.07 43.58 -3.76
N ARG A 1018 -29.86 44.40 -2.71
CA ARG A 1018 -30.88 44.73 -1.70
C ARG A 1018 -31.53 46.05 -2.12
N HIS A 1019 -32.86 46.13 -2.04
CA HIS A 1019 -33.60 47.33 -2.40
C HIS A 1019 -33.26 48.50 -1.45
N GLY A 1020 -32.64 49.56 -1.97
CA GLY A 1020 -32.35 50.77 -1.21
C GLY A 1020 -33.63 51.58 -0.93
N ASN A 1021 -33.95 51.79 0.35
CA ASN A 1021 -35.00 52.73 0.75
C ASN A 1021 -34.44 54.15 0.71
N ILE A 1022 -35.03 55.03 -0.11
CA ILE A 1022 -34.69 56.45 -0.09
C ILE A 1022 -35.27 57.05 1.20
N ASN A 1023 -34.42 57.67 2.02
CA ASN A 1023 -34.85 58.29 3.28
C ASN A 1023 -35.98 59.32 3.04
N THR A 1024 -37.01 59.26 3.90
CA THR A 1024 -38.27 60.00 3.66
C THR A 1024 -38.12 61.49 3.94
N ILE A 1025 -37.73 62.25 2.92
CA ILE A 1025 -37.52 63.71 2.98
C ILE A 1025 -38.75 64.39 3.62
N PRO A 1026 -38.60 65.08 4.77
CA PRO A 1026 -39.73 65.62 5.52
C PRO A 1026 -40.29 66.87 4.86
N ILE A 1027 -41.62 66.94 4.77
CA ILE A 1027 -42.32 68.12 4.26
C ILE A 1027 -42.58 69.07 5.43
N THR A 1028 -42.23 70.33 5.22
CA THR A 1028 -42.12 71.41 6.21
C THR A 1028 -43.00 72.59 5.85
N LEU A 1029 -43.37 73.44 6.81
CA LEU A 1029 -44.29 74.57 6.58
C LEU A 1029 -43.79 75.58 5.53
N SER A 1030 -42.47 75.72 5.38
CA SER A 1030 -41.80 76.51 4.34
C SER A 1030 -42.04 75.99 2.91
N ASP A 1031 -42.37 74.71 2.74
CA ASP A 1031 -42.64 74.14 1.41
C ASP A 1031 -44.00 74.62 0.85
N PHE A 1032 -44.89 75.12 1.72
CA PHE A 1032 -46.20 75.67 1.36
C PHE A 1032 -46.24 77.20 1.28
N PHE A 1033 -45.37 77.91 2.01
CA PHE A 1033 -45.42 79.36 2.16
C PHE A 1033 -44.02 80.00 2.05
N ASP A 1034 -43.87 80.96 1.14
CA ASP A 1034 -42.66 81.80 1.07
C ASP A 1034 -42.67 82.83 2.21
N PHE A 1035 -42.17 82.42 3.38
CA PHE A 1035 -41.97 83.29 4.54
C PHE A 1035 -40.70 84.15 4.41
N ASP A 1036 -40.57 84.89 3.31
CA ASP A 1036 -39.51 85.89 3.16
C ASP A 1036 -39.89 87.19 3.87
N ILE A 1037 -39.77 87.16 5.20
CA ILE A 1037 -39.93 88.33 6.09
C ILE A 1037 -38.59 88.60 6.80
N THR A 1038 -37.51 88.66 6.03
CA THR A 1038 -36.17 88.96 6.53
C THR A 1038 -35.41 90.03 5.74
N GLN A 1039 -35.86 90.44 4.55
CA GLN A 1039 -35.29 91.59 3.83
C GLN A 1039 -36.35 92.64 3.43
N ASN A 1040 -36.75 93.48 4.40
CA ASN A 1040 -37.12 94.90 4.21
C ASN A 1040 -37.55 95.62 5.52
N PHE A 1041 -37.23 95.08 6.71
CA PHE A 1041 -37.59 95.66 8.01
C PHE A 1041 -36.36 96.10 8.83
N ASN A 1042 -35.41 96.77 8.19
CA ASN A 1042 -34.27 97.39 8.87
C ASN A 1042 -34.07 98.86 8.50
N ASP A 1043 -35.17 99.63 8.53
CA ASP A 1043 -35.08 101.06 8.87
C ASP A 1043 -36.43 101.59 9.41
N ARG A 1044 -36.38 102.42 10.47
CA ARG A 1044 -37.51 103.11 11.14
C ARG A 1044 -38.71 102.26 11.63
N PHE A 1045 -38.69 101.88 12.92
CA PHE A 1045 -39.62 102.39 13.96
C PHE A 1045 -39.41 101.64 15.30
N PRO A 1046 -39.31 102.33 16.45
CA PRO A 1046 -39.22 101.66 17.76
C PRO A 1046 -40.58 101.49 18.47
N PHE A 1047 -40.64 100.45 19.30
CA PHE A 1047 -41.61 100.18 20.39
C PHE A 1047 -42.96 99.49 20.05
N VAL A 1048 -43.46 98.73 21.05
CA VAL A 1048 -44.63 97.81 21.01
C VAL A 1048 -44.40 96.54 20.15
N GLY A 1049 -44.74 95.32 20.56
CA GLY A 1049 -45.26 94.82 21.84
C GLY A 1049 -45.82 93.39 21.71
N LEU A 1050 -45.67 92.53 22.73
CA LEU A 1050 -45.95 91.08 22.72
C LEU A 1050 -47.19 90.66 21.89
N SER A 1051 -46.99 90.09 20.69
CA SER A 1051 -48.08 89.52 19.88
C SER A 1051 -47.66 88.55 18.75
N GLY A 1052 -46.48 87.91 18.84
CA GLY A 1052 -45.98 86.98 17.79
C GLY A 1052 -45.99 85.48 18.15
N CYS A 1053 -45.65 85.12 19.39
CA CYS A 1053 -45.25 83.73 19.73
C CYS A 1053 -46.41 82.74 19.99
N THR A 1054 -47.67 83.20 20.01
CA THR A 1054 -48.82 82.37 20.43
C THR A 1054 -49.48 81.53 19.33
N ILE A 1055 -49.19 81.78 18.05
CA ILE A 1055 -49.79 81.02 16.94
C ILE A 1055 -49.01 79.72 16.65
N ILE A 1056 -47.67 79.76 16.75
CA ILE A 1056 -46.80 78.62 16.42
C ILE A 1056 -46.98 77.47 17.42
N TYR A 1057 -47.13 77.77 18.71
CA TYR A 1057 -47.30 76.76 19.75
C TYR A 1057 -48.72 76.12 19.78
N ALA A 1058 -49.69 76.68 19.04
CA ALA A 1058 -51.08 76.22 19.05
C ALA A 1058 -51.36 75.07 18.06
N PHE A 1059 -50.51 74.86 17.05
CA PHE A 1059 -50.74 73.86 15.99
C PHE A 1059 -50.10 72.49 16.25
N SER A 1060 -49.18 72.36 17.21
CA SER A 1060 -48.48 71.10 17.50
C SER A 1060 -49.29 70.06 18.31
N LYS A 1061 -50.50 70.40 18.77
CA LYS A 1061 -51.41 69.48 19.49
C LYS A 1061 -52.85 69.58 18.98
N LEU A 1062 -53.09 69.10 17.75
CA LEU A 1062 -54.43 69.11 17.14
C LEU A 1062 -54.86 67.80 16.45
N ASN A 1063 -54.36 66.64 16.91
CA ASN A 1063 -54.88 65.32 16.54
C ASN A 1063 -56.21 64.98 17.26
N ALA A 1064 -57.24 65.83 17.11
CA ALA A 1064 -58.59 65.61 17.65
C ALA A 1064 -59.66 66.48 16.96
N LEU A 1065 -60.08 66.10 15.74
CA LEU A 1065 -60.91 66.95 14.87
C LEU A 1065 -62.40 66.55 14.88
N SER A 1066 -63.13 66.83 15.98
CA SER A 1066 -64.56 66.45 16.10
C SER A 1066 -65.46 67.39 16.92
N SER A 1067 -65.01 68.57 17.39
CA SER A 1067 -65.81 69.40 18.34
C SER A 1067 -65.62 70.92 18.24
N LEU A 1068 -65.69 71.50 17.03
CA LEU A 1068 -65.67 72.97 16.82
C LEU A 1068 -66.76 73.50 15.87
N LEU A 1069 -67.99 72.98 15.96
CA LEU A 1069 -69.15 73.42 15.16
C LEU A 1069 -70.16 74.30 15.92
N ARG A 1070 -69.72 74.95 17.00
CA ARG A 1070 -70.51 75.93 17.79
C ARG A 1070 -69.63 77.06 18.31
N ILE A 1071 -69.54 78.15 17.55
CA ILE A 1071 -69.42 79.58 17.92
C ILE A 1071 -69.21 80.34 16.60
N TYR A 1072 -70.30 80.80 15.99
CA TYR A 1072 -70.27 81.87 14.97
C TYR A 1072 -71.67 82.48 14.79
N ASN A 1073 -72.17 83.10 15.85
CA ASN A 1073 -73.45 83.83 15.81
C ASN A 1073 -73.44 85.03 16.76
N PHE A 1074 -72.39 85.86 16.67
CA PHE A 1074 -72.33 87.16 17.34
C PHE A 1074 -71.43 88.15 16.58
N MET A 1075 -71.88 89.41 16.50
CA MET A 1075 -71.26 90.54 15.79
C MET A 1075 -71.08 90.39 14.27
N GLY A 1076 -71.04 91.55 13.58
CA GLY A 1076 -70.89 91.63 12.13
C GLY A 1076 -70.76 93.09 11.64
N ILE A 1077 -70.70 93.24 10.32
CA ILE A 1077 -70.60 94.52 9.57
C ILE A 1077 -69.31 95.31 9.80
N ILE A 1078 -68.29 95.01 8.98
CA ILE A 1078 -67.66 96.05 8.14
C ILE A 1078 -67.71 95.55 6.68
N ASN A 1079 -68.05 96.45 5.76
CA ASN A 1079 -68.20 96.14 4.34
C ASN A 1079 -66.87 96.34 3.60
N ILE A 1080 -66.26 95.27 3.09
CA ILE A 1080 -65.19 95.37 2.07
C ILE A 1080 -65.55 94.43 0.91
N ARG A 1081 -66.07 95.01 -0.18
CA ARG A 1081 -66.30 94.30 -1.45
C ARG A 1081 -65.04 94.38 -2.31
N GLY A 1082 -64.19 93.35 -2.26
CA GLY A 1082 -62.91 93.34 -2.99
C GLY A 1082 -62.28 91.96 -3.18
N LYS A 1083 -62.87 91.11 -4.04
CA LYS A 1083 -62.29 89.88 -4.62
C LYS A 1083 -61.31 89.08 -3.74
N THR A 1084 -61.79 88.44 -2.69
CA THR A 1084 -61.05 87.32 -2.05
C THR A 1084 -61.13 86.06 -2.91
N MET A 1085 -60.39 86.04 -4.02
CA MET A 1085 -59.97 84.77 -4.64
C MET A 1085 -58.95 84.13 -3.68
N LEU A 1086 -59.37 83.11 -2.91
CA LEU A 1086 -58.40 82.17 -2.35
C LEU A 1086 -57.72 81.48 -3.54
N SER A 1087 -56.48 81.88 -3.82
CA SER A 1087 -55.84 81.62 -5.11
C SER A 1087 -55.37 80.17 -5.21
N LEU A 1088 -55.95 79.40 -6.13
CA LEU A 1088 -55.45 78.07 -6.53
C LEU A 1088 -53.96 78.08 -6.92
N VAL A 1089 -53.43 79.26 -7.29
CA VAL A 1089 -52.03 79.53 -7.61
C VAL A 1089 -51.05 78.93 -6.59
N GLY A 1090 -51.35 78.99 -5.29
CA GLY A 1090 -50.42 78.47 -4.26
C GLY A 1090 -50.25 76.96 -4.31
N ILE A 1091 -51.34 76.22 -4.53
CA ILE A 1091 -51.34 74.75 -4.55
C ILE A 1091 -50.64 74.22 -5.81
N ALA A 1092 -50.80 74.91 -6.94
CA ALA A 1092 -50.14 74.57 -8.21
C ALA A 1092 -48.60 74.72 -8.20
N VAL A 1093 -48.02 75.37 -7.18
CA VAL A 1093 -46.57 75.57 -7.04
C VAL A 1093 -45.90 74.47 -6.19
N ILE A 1094 -46.67 73.72 -5.39
CA ILE A 1094 -46.18 72.68 -4.46
C ILE A 1094 -45.24 71.67 -5.16
N PRO A 1095 -45.59 71.07 -6.32
CA PRO A 1095 -44.72 70.06 -6.95
C PRO A 1095 -43.33 70.59 -7.30
N ARG A 1096 -43.22 71.83 -7.78
CA ARG A 1096 -41.92 72.43 -8.14
C ARG A 1096 -41.04 72.74 -6.93
N LYS A 1097 -41.65 73.06 -5.78
CA LYS A 1097 -40.92 73.26 -4.53
C LYS A 1097 -40.42 71.92 -3.96
N VAL A 1098 -41.29 70.90 -3.96
CA VAL A 1098 -40.92 69.53 -3.55
C VAL A 1098 -39.81 68.98 -4.45
N ALA A 1099 -39.92 69.09 -5.77
CA ALA A 1099 -38.86 68.70 -6.70
C ALA A 1099 -37.55 69.44 -6.46
N LYS A 1100 -37.58 70.77 -6.25
CA LYS A 1100 -36.38 71.56 -5.96
C LYS A 1100 -35.70 71.11 -4.65
N LYS A 1101 -36.48 70.78 -3.62
CA LYS A 1101 -35.97 70.26 -2.33
C LYS A 1101 -35.31 68.89 -2.52
N ILE A 1102 -36.01 67.95 -3.15
CA ILE A 1102 -35.49 66.60 -3.44
C ILE A 1102 -34.20 66.68 -4.28
N LYS A 1103 -34.18 67.50 -5.34
CA LYS A 1103 -32.98 67.74 -6.16
C LYS A 1103 -31.80 68.29 -5.37
N HIS A 1104 -32.04 69.18 -4.38
CA HIS A 1104 -30.97 69.72 -3.55
C HIS A 1104 -30.40 68.66 -2.61
N GLU A 1105 -31.26 67.91 -1.93
CA GLU A 1105 -30.90 66.84 -0.99
C GLU A 1105 -30.06 65.74 -1.66
N LEU A 1106 -30.47 65.29 -2.86
CA LEU A 1106 -29.78 64.23 -3.61
C LEU A 1106 -28.41 64.65 -4.15
N VAL A 1107 -28.23 65.94 -4.45
CA VAL A 1107 -26.93 66.51 -4.84
C VAL A 1107 -26.02 66.67 -3.62
N GLN A 1108 -26.54 67.16 -2.49
CA GLN A 1108 -25.77 67.29 -1.25
C GLN A 1108 -25.32 65.92 -0.71
N SER A 1109 -26.14 64.88 -0.88
CA SER A 1109 -25.86 63.51 -0.42
C SER A 1109 -25.18 62.61 -1.47
N GLN A 1110 -24.65 63.19 -2.56
CA GLN A 1110 -23.95 62.50 -3.66
C GLN A 1110 -24.62 61.20 -4.13
N TYR A 1111 -25.96 61.21 -4.20
CA TYR A 1111 -26.76 59.99 -4.31
C TYR A 1111 -26.45 59.20 -5.60
N ILE A 1112 -26.17 59.89 -6.70
CA ILE A 1112 -25.89 59.30 -8.01
C ILE A 1112 -24.60 58.48 -7.98
N ASP A 1113 -23.51 59.05 -7.47
CA ASP A 1113 -22.20 58.40 -7.40
C ASP A 1113 -22.20 57.24 -6.39
N ARG A 1114 -22.85 57.41 -5.24
CA ARG A 1114 -22.99 56.35 -4.22
C ARG A 1114 -23.77 55.15 -4.73
N GLU A 1115 -24.90 55.36 -5.41
CA GLU A 1115 -25.69 54.27 -5.99
C GLU A 1115 -24.97 53.58 -7.16
N ALA A 1116 -24.27 54.33 -8.03
CA ALA A 1116 -23.46 53.76 -9.10
C ALA A 1116 -22.29 52.93 -8.54
N ASN A 1117 -21.58 53.44 -7.53
CA ASN A 1117 -20.53 52.70 -6.82
C ASN A 1117 -21.08 51.44 -6.14
N ARG A 1118 -22.24 51.52 -5.47
CA ARG A 1118 -22.91 50.36 -4.84
C ARG A 1118 -23.20 49.26 -5.87
N ILE A 1119 -23.81 49.62 -6.99
CA ILE A 1119 -24.22 48.67 -8.03
C ILE A 1119 -22.98 48.03 -8.70
N THR A 1120 -22.02 48.84 -9.15
CA THR A 1120 -20.78 48.32 -9.75
C THR A 1120 -19.95 47.47 -8.78
N ARG A 1121 -19.89 47.80 -7.48
CA ARG A 1121 -19.17 46.99 -6.46
C ARG A 1121 -19.77 45.59 -6.31
N GLN A 1122 -21.10 45.46 -6.34
CA GLN A 1122 -21.76 44.14 -6.27
C GLN A 1122 -21.56 43.32 -7.56
N SER A 1123 -21.63 43.95 -8.74
CA SER A 1123 -21.21 43.32 -10.01
C SER A 1123 -19.77 42.83 -9.95
N ARG A 1124 -18.81 43.68 -9.55
CA ARG A 1124 -17.40 43.33 -9.45
C ARG A 1124 -17.16 42.16 -8.49
N LYS A 1125 -17.84 42.10 -7.34
CA LYS A 1125 -17.76 40.95 -6.40
C LYS A 1125 -18.27 39.65 -7.05
N LYS A 1126 -19.37 39.68 -7.80
CA LYS A 1126 -19.92 38.49 -8.47
C LYS A 1126 -19.10 38.02 -9.68
N VAL A 1127 -18.49 38.93 -10.44
CA VAL A 1127 -17.63 38.57 -11.58
C VAL A 1127 -16.28 38.01 -11.11
N ARG A 1128 -15.68 38.56 -10.04
CA ARG A 1128 -14.40 38.07 -9.49
C ARG A 1128 -14.42 36.57 -9.16
N LEU A 1129 -15.51 36.06 -8.60
CA LEU A 1129 -15.70 34.62 -8.34
C LEU A 1129 -15.55 33.75 -9.60
N ALA A 1130 -15.94 34.25 -10.78
CA ALA A 1130 -15.74 33.53 -12.05
C ALA A 1130 -14.27 33.61 -12.52
N THR A 1131 -13.59 34.72 -12.26
CA THR A 1131 -12.14 34.87 -12.53
C THR A 1131 -11.30 34.00 -11.59
N GLU A 1132 -11.71 33.84 -10.34
CA GLU A 1132 -11.08 32.98 -9.34
C GLU A 1132 -11.26 31.49 -9.68
N ASP A 1133 -12.46 31.07 -10.08
CA ASP A 1133 -12.75 29.73 -10.63
C ASP A 1133 -11.88 29.41 -11.87
N LEU A 1134 -11.77 30.36 -12.82
CA LEU A 1134 -10.90 30.24 -13.99
C LEU A 1134 -9.42 30.06 -13.60
N ARG A 1135 -8.89 30.86 -12.67
CA ARG A 1135 -7.51 30.71 -12.14
C ARG A 1135 -7.32 29.41 -11.36
N SER A 1136 -8.36 28.90 -10.70
CA SER A 1136 -8.30 27.60 -10.02
C SER A 1136 -8.15 26.45 -11.03
N ARG A 1137 -8.90 26.49 -12.15
CA ARG A 1137 -8.77 25.50 -13.24
C ARG A 1137 -7.40 25.51 -13.87
N PHE A 1138 -6.83 26.69 -14.13
CA PHE A 1138 -5.45 26.79 -14.63
C PHE A 1138 -4.45 26.18 -13.67
N ARG A 1139 -4.48 26.53 -12.37
CA ARG A 1139 -3.59 25.92 -11.37
C ARG A 1139 -3.72 24.39 -11.34
N MET A 1140 -4.94 23.84 -11.34
CA MET A 1140 -5.16 22.39 -11.39
C MET A 1140 -4.59 21.74 -12.67
N ALA A 1141 -4.76 22.38 -13.83
CA ALA A 1141 -4.25 21.86 -15.11
C ALA A 1141 -2.72 21.99 -15.24
N VAL A 1142 -2.11 23.03 -14.67
CA VAL A 1142 -0.65 23.15 -14.52
C VAL A 1142 -0.12 22.02 -13.64
N GLU A 1143 -0.74 21.77 -12.49
CA GLU A 1143 -0.27 20.77 -11.53
C GLU A 1143 -0.42 19.33 -12.05
N GLU A 1144 -1.52 19.03 -12.76
CA GLU A 1144 -1.70 17.74 -13.42
C GLU A 1144 -0.56 17.46 -14.43
N GLN A 1145 -0.07 18.50 -15.14
CA GLN A 1145 1.05 18.37 -16.07
C GLN A 1145 2.41 18.32 -15.36
N LYS A 1146 2.61 19.03 -14.23
CA LYS A 1146 3.81 18.82 -13.39
C LYS A 1146 3.88 17.37 -12.90
N GLN A 1147 2.79 16.83 -12.37
CA GLN A 1147 2.77 15.48 -11.80
C GLN A 1147 2.98 14.40 -12.87
N LYS A 1148 2.44 14.59 -14.08
CA LYS A 1148 2.76 13.75 -15.25
C LYS A 1148 4.26 13.79 -15.58
N ARG A 1149 4.86 14.99 -15.62
CA ARG A 1149 6.30 15.14 -15.87
C ARG A 1149 7.15 14.44 -14.81
N ILE A 1150 6.87 14.63 -13.52
CA ILE A 1150 7.59 13.98 -12.41
C ILE A 1150 7.50 12.45 -12.54
N THR A 1151 6.31 11.93 -12.82
CA THR A 1151 6.06 10.49 -13.03
C THR A 1151 6.87 9.93 -14.20
N MET A 1152 6.90 10.65 -15.33
CA MET A 1152 7.67 10.23 -16.52
C MET A 1152 9.19 10.36 -16.32
N GLU A 1153 9.66 11.38 -15.60
CA GLU A 1153 11.10 11.54 -15.30
C GLU A 1153 11.59 10.43 -14.36
N HIS A 1154 10.81 10.05 -13.35
CA HIS A 1154 11.09 8.89 -12.50
C HIS A 1154 11.07 7.58 -13.31
N SER A 1155 10.11 7.41 -14.23
CA SER A 1155 10.05 6.26 -15.13
C SER A 1155 11.30 6.17 -16.02
N PHE A 1156 11.74 7.30 -16.59
CA PHE A 1156 12.96 7.40 -17.39
C PHE A 1156 14.21 7.01 -16.58
N ARG A 1157 14.44 7.65 -15.43
CA ARG A 1157 15.60 7.35 -14.55
C ARG A 1157 15.66 5.87 -14.17
N LYS A 1158 14.54 5.29 -13.74
CA LYS A 1158 14.43 3.86 -13.40
C LYS A 1158 14.77 2.95 -14.58
N SER A 1159 14.43 3.36 -15.80
CA SER A 1159 14.72 2.59 -17.01
C SER A 1159 16.20 2.71 -17.41
N GLU A 1160 16.80 3.90 -17.25
CA GLU A 1160 18.23 4.12 -17.46
C GLU A 1160 19.09 3.30 -16.47
N ASP A 1161 18.71 3.27 -15.19
CA ASP A 1161 19.42 2.49 -14.17
C ASP A 1161 19.24 0.98 -14.36
N ALA A 1162 18.10 0.54 -14.87
CA ALA A 1162 17.90 -0.85 -15.29
C ALA A 1162 18.81 -1.24 -16.48
N VAL A 1163 19.01 -0.35 -17.48
CA VAL A 1163 19.98 -0.59 -18.57
C VAL A 1163 21.38 -0.82 -18.01
N LYS A 1164 21.85 0.09 -17.14
CA LYS A 1164 23.17 -0.01 -16.49
C LYS A 1164 23.29 -1.32 -15.72
N PHE A 1165 22.31 -1.66 -14.89
CA PHE A 1165 22.32 -2.87 -14.06
C PHE A 1165 22.45 -4.14 -14.91
N PHE A 1166 21.64 -4.30 -15.97
CA PHE A 1166 21.69 -5.49 -16.81
C PHE A 1166 22.95 -5.56 -17.69
N GLU A 1167 23.50 -4.41 -18.10
CA GLU A 1167 24.82 -4.35 -18.74
C GLU A 1167 25.93 -4.80 -17.77
N ASP A 1168 25.89 -4.36 -16.52
CA ASP A 1168 26.84 -4.74 -15.48
C ASP A 1168 26.78 -6.24 -15.14
N VAL A 1169 25.58 -6.85 -15.13
CA VAL A 1169 25.40 -8.30 -14.93
C VAL A 1169 25.89 -9.10 -16.14
N PHE A 1170 25.59 -8.66 -17.37
CA PHE A 1170 26.12 -9.27 -18.59
C PHE A 1170 27.66 -9.27 -18.60
N ASN A 1171 28.27 -8.12 -18.34
CA ASN A 1171 29.72 -7.92 -18.29
C ASN A 1171 30.41 -8.71 -17.16
N LYS A 1172 29.68 -9.11 -16.11
CA LYS A 1172 30.16 -10.01 -15.05
C LYS A 1172 30.08 -11.47 -15.47
N ALA A 1173 28.97 -11.88 -16.09
CA ALA A 1173 28.77 -13.25 -16.57
C ALA A 1173 29.80 -13.65 -17.65
N GLU A 1174 30.08 -12.75 -18.61
CA GLU A 1174 31.10 -12.96 -19.65
C GLU A 1174 32.49 -13.18 -19.04
N LYS A 1175 32.94 -12.28 -18.15
CA LYS A 1175 34.23 -12.41 -17.46
C LYS A 1175 34.36 -13.68 -16.61
N MET A 1176 33.27 -14.12 -15.98
CA MET A 1176 33.26 -15.38 -15.23
C MET A 1176 33.35 -16.60 -16.17
N SER A 1177 32.78 -16.53 -17.37
CA SER A 1177 32.90 -17.57 -18.40
C SER A 1177 34.31 -17.64 -18.97
N ASP A 1178 34.96 -16.49 -19.21
CA ASP A 1178 36.38 -16.43 -19.60
C ASP A 1178 37.29 -17.10 -18.56
N VAL A 1179 37.09 -16.80 -17.26
CA VAL A 1179 37.82 -17.46 -16.17
C VAL A 1179 37.59 -18.97 -16.19
N LEU A 1180 36.32 -19.41 -16.24
CA LEU A 1180 35.95 -20.82 -16.26
C LEU A 1180 36.51 -21.59 -17.46
N ASN A 1181 36.67 -20.92 -18.61
CA ASN A 1181 37.27 -21.50 -19.81
C ASN A 1181 38.80 -21.43 -19.82
N SER A 1182 39.42 -20.45 -19.14
CA SER A 1182 40.87 -20.38 -18.97
C SER A 1182 41.42 -21.54 -18.12
N LEU A 1183 40.69 -21.94 -17.07
CA LEU A 1183 40.94 -23.16 -16.28
C LEU A 1183 40.82 -24.43 -17.14
N GLY A 1184 40.12 -24.36 -18.28
CA GLY A 1184 39.49 -25.50 -18.91
C GLY A 1184 40.36 -26.45 -19.73
N ASN A 1185 41.65 -26.17 -19.90
CA ASN A 1185 42.48 -26.78 -20.96
C ASN A 1185 43.63 -27.70 -20.48
N ASN A 1186 44.04 -27.64 -19.21
CA ASN A 1186 45.32 -28.22 -18.73
C ASN A 1186 45.19 -29.32 -17.65
N TRP A 1187 44.03 -29.99 -17.52
CA TRP A 1187 43.79 -31.01 -16.50
C TRP A 1187 44.47 -32.36 -16.83
N GLU A 1188 45.77 -32.51 -16.51
CA GLU A 1188 46.59 -33.70 -16.82
C GLU A 1188 46.39 -34.88 -15.83
N ASP A 1189 45.14 -35.24 -15.54
CA ASP A 1189 44.76 -36.42 -14.72
C ASP A 1189 45.55 -36.58 -13.40
N SER A 1190 45.86 -35.46 -12.73
CA SER A 1190 46.51 -35.43 -11.41
C SER A 1190 45.53 -35.12 -10.28
N ASP A 1191 45.86 -35.56 -9.05
CA ASP A 1191 45.11 -35.17 -7.85
C ASP A 1191 45.50 -33.75 -7.36
N ASP A 1192 46.66 -33.22 -7.77
CA ASP A 1192 47.06 -31.83 -7.47
C ASP A 1192 46.18 -30.82 -8.23
N ASP A 1193 45.76 -31.14 -9.46
CA ASP A 1193 44.77 -30.33 -10.21
C ASP A 1193 43.40 -30.30 -9.51
N LEU A 1194 43.08 -31.28 -8.65
CA LEU A 1194 41.79 -31.36 -7.95
C LEU A 1194 41.67 -30.37 -6.77
N TYR A 1195 42.80 -29.80 -6.33
CA TYR A 1195 42.91 -28.95 -5.13
C TYR A 1195 43.16 -27.47 -5.45
N ASN A 1196 43.42 -27.13 -6.72
CA ASN A 1196 43.66 -25.76 -7.22
C ASN A 1196 42.44 -25.20 -7.98
#